data_AF-B3ESS8-F1
#
_entry.id   AF-B3ESS8-F1
#
_cell.length_a   1.000
_cell.length_b   1.000
_cell.length_c   1.000
_cell.angle_alpha   90.00
_cell.angle_beta   90.00
_cell.angle_gamma   90.00
#
_symmetry.space_group_name_H-M   'P 1'
#
loop_
_entity.id
_entity.type
_entity.pdbx_description
1 polymer ?
#
loop_
_entity_poly.entity_id
_entity_poly.type
_entity_poly.pdbx_seq_one_letter_code
_entity_poly.pdbx_strand_id
1 'polypeptide(L)'
;MSKLYIYRSAAGSGKTYVLVKAYLQLALRAPLYFQRILAVTFTNRATQEMKQRILNSLHDIAQGKESLLTQELNQANGWDSKELQKRAQAVLSKVLHNYDHFSVGTIDSFLQSIVRNFSKELGIQHGFTIEMDQETILNYIIDDVINTANQDKQLHQWLVNFAENKLLAGKSWHFKQALKQLGYELFTENFGQQERLLIEAINNKHKLATFLAELETGRLEFENSLQKLGKEAMQQIEVSGLEISDFSYGQRGIAGYLMGVSEKKGFTPTQRALTALESIEAWYSKTNSKKLSIVSLVQNSLQDILKEIITYYQAGHHIYHTTLAVQQFIYAFGIITHLLASLRNLRAEKNIMLISDAANLLRQVIAENDTPFIYEKVGSFYNHFLIDEFQDISDFQWQNLKPLISNGLATGHMSLLVGDAKQSIYRWRGSKWQLLSNKLEKEFTATKSLVLEHNWRSKPSIVHFNNTFFTQASKNLASHLQQEINQLEDNSTLKQQLNEQLQEIANVYAHAYQHIPAPVQSSQDQGYVEANFLCEADLQEEKSSWKEQIKQRLPALLEELQKDGFRLQDIALLVRSHAEGREISQSLLSYQHSEHAKPGYKYSAVSAESLYLGKSPWINIIISALKYLEDEIDILAKTELVYLYQIYVCKKEQGISHELFQQNRVENDHNLLPTEFISEFYCLTKLPLYERIVKLVSIFQLNTTASKPFIYTFQDIVLTYLQQNPAEHYNFLKWWEEKGNKHALPHMEGEEAIPIMTIHQAKGLQFKVVIVPFCAWNLDHNTYKPPIIWCSTDKAPFSTFPSLPLRYHKGLQETVYAQAYYEERMQVYLDHFNLLYVTLTRAEERLYIFSQQPGKNKLDTTADLLYRTISRPPLKFNDNEDSNKYFLKWEHYWQNDNQKLVIGNPIASNQQQ
;
A
#
# COMPACT_ATOMS: atom_id res chain seq x y z
N MET A 1 -17.58 5.73 35.33
CA MET A 1 -17.28 4.29 35.20
C MET A 1 -16.20 4.13 34.15
N SER A 2 -15.13 3.38 34.44
CA SER A 2 -14.09 3.02 33.47
C SER A 2 -14.73 2.30 32.29
N LYS A 3 -14.58 2.87 31.10
CA LYS A 3 -15.07 2.29 29.86
C LYS A 3 -14.07 2.54 28.73
N LEU A 4 -13.95 1.55 27.87
CA LEU A 4 -13.30 1.68 26.57
C LEU A 4 -14.32 2.20 25.58
N TYR A 5 -14.12 3.43 25.10
CA TYR A 5 -14.96 4.01 24.06
C TYR A 5 -14.38 3.67 22.70
N ILE A 6 -15.18 3.08 21.81
CA ILE A 6 -14.78 2.69 20.46
C ILE A 6 -15.64 3.48 19.49
N TYR A 7 -15.04 4.42 18.77
CA TYR A 7 -15.73 5.22 17.76
C TYR A 7 -15.43 4.71 16.36
N ARG A 8 -16.44 4.09 15.75
CA ARG A 8 -16.43 3.68 14.34
C ARG A 8 -16.96 4.84 13.52
N SER A 9 -16.13 5.36 12.62
CA SER A 9 -16.33 6.73 12.13
C SER A 9 -16.04 6.84 10.65
N ALA A 10 -17.09 6.95 9.84
CA ALA A 10 -16.95 7.12 8.40
C ALA A 10 -16.17 8.41 8.02
N ALA A 11 -15.73 8.52 6.78
CA ALA A 11 -15.05 9.71 6.30
C ALA A 11 -15.89 10.99 6.53
N GLY A 12 -15.28 12.05 7.06
CA GLY A 12 -15.98 13.33 7.29
C GLY A 12 -16.86 13.37 8.54
N SER A 13 -16.82 12.33 9.39
CA SER A 13 -17.73 12.22 10.55
C SER A 13 -17.28 12.93 11.83
N GLY A 14 -16.11 13.60 11.82
CA GLY A 14 -15.63 14.37 12.97
C GLY A 14 -14.75 13.59 13.96
N LYS A 15 -14.05 12.52 13.52
CA LYS A 15 -13.06 11.77 14.31
C LYS A 15 -12.15 12.64 15.18
N THR A 16 -11.46 13.58 14.52
CA THR A 16 -10.49 14.46 15.17
C THR A 16 -11.15 15.39 16.17
N TYR A 17 -12.39 15.83 15.91
CA TYR A 17 -13.16 16.63 16.87
C TYR A 17 -13.45 15.83 18.15
N VAL A 18 -13.86 14.56 18.01
CA VAL A 18 -14.11 13.66 19.15
C VAL A 18 -12.83 13.45 19.98
N LEU A 19 -11.69 13.21 19.33
CA LEU A 19 -10.40 13.03 20.01
C LEU A 19 -9.95 14.29 20.75
N VAL A 20 -10.00 15.46 20.10
CA VAL A 20 -9.65 16.74 20.71
C VAL A 20 -10.57 17.06 21.89
N LYS A 21 -11.88 16.86 21.74
CA LYS A 21 -12.86 17.03 22.82
C LYS A 21 -12.52 16.13 24.01
N ALA A 22 -12.30 14.84 23.78
CA ALA A 22 -11.96 13.89 24.84
C ALA A 22 -10.64 14.26 25.53
N TYR A 23 -9.63 14.67 24.76
CA TYR A 23 -8.36 15.13 25.31
C TYR A 23 -8.55 16.34 26.24
N LEU A 24 -9.30 17.36 25.80
CA LEU A 24 -9.54 18.57 26.60
C LEU A 24 -10.39 18.29 27.83
N GLN A 25 -11.41 17.43 27.74
CA GLN A 25 -12.21 16.98 28.89
C GLN A 25 -11.35 16.37 30.01
N LEU A 26 -10.26 15.70 29.64
CA LEU A 26 -9.31 15.12 30.59
C LEU A 26 -8.30 16.16 31.07
N ALA A 27 -7.65 16.87 30.14
CA ALA A 27 -6.57 17.80 30.44
C ALA A 27 -7.02 18.97 31.34
N LEU A 28 -8.25 19.46 31.17
CA LEU A 28 -8.81 20.60 31.93
C LEU A 28 -9.20 20.26 33.37
N ARG A 29 -9.07 18.99 33.81
CA ARG A 29 -9.36 18.58 35.19
C ARG A 29 -8.41 19.24 36.20
N ALA A 30 -7.12 19.32 35.87
CA ALA A 30 -6.10 19.99 36.67
C ALA A 30 -4.92 20.46 35.79
N PRO A 31 -4.16 21.50 36.19
CA PRO A 31 -3.14 22.13 35.33
C PRO A 31 -2.06 21.20 34.76
N LEU A 32 -1.69 20.13 35.47
CA LEU A 32 -0.68 19.15 35.04
C LEU A 32 -1.29 17.81 34.61
N TYR A 33 -2.62 17.69 34.56
CA TYR A 33 -3.27 16.40 34.27
C TYR A 33 -3.03 15.91 32.84
N PHE A 34 -2.68 16.81 31.92
CA PHE A 34 -2.30 16.47 30.55
C PHE A 34 -1.14 15.47 30.47
N GLN A 35 -0.25 15.42 31.48
CA GLN A 35 0.87 14.48 31.55
C GLN A 35 0.42 13.03 31.72
N ARG A 36 -0.82 12.81 32.20
CA ARG A 36 -1.42 11.49 32.43
C ARG A 36 -2.15 10.95 31.19
N ILE A 37 -2.09 11.66 30.07
CA ILE A 37 -2.80 11.33 28.83
C ILE A 37 -1.79 10.96 27.76
N LEU A 38 -1.91 9.75 27.22
CA LEU A 38 -1.18 9.33 26.04
C LEU A 38 -2.12 9.39 24.82
N ALA A 39 -1.81 10.26 23.86
CA ALA A 39 -2.50 10.29 22.58
C ALA A 39 -1.55 9.83 21.47
N VAL A 40 -1.89 8.74 20.78
CA VAL A 40 -1.06 8.15 19.74
C VAL A 40 -1.78 8.09 18.40
N THR A 41 -1.02 8.33 17.33
CA THR A 41 -1.50 8.31 15.94
C THR A 41 -0.58 7.46 15.05
N PHE A 42 -1.02 7.13 13.84
CA PHE A 42 -0.22 6.33 12.90
C PHE A 42 0.89 7.13 12.18
N THR A 43 0.73 8.45 12.01
CA THR A 43 1.68 9.27 11.21
C THR A 43 2.15 10.52 11.94
N ASN A 44 3.37 10.96 11.63
CA ASN A 44 3.91 12.23 12.14
C ASN A 44 3.04 13.43 11.75
N ARG A 45 2.43 13.41 10.55
CA ARG A 45 1.53 14.48 10.10
C ARG A 45 0.26 14.55 10.95
N ALA A 46 -0.39 13.41 11.21
CA ALA A 46 -1.55 13.34 12.09
C ALA A 46 -1.20 13.76 13.52
N THR A 47 -0.01 13.39 14.01
CA THR A 47 0.50 13.85 15.31
C THR A 47 0.57 15.38 15.37
N GLN A 48 1.21 16.02 14.39
CA GLN A 48 1.35 17.48 14.36
C GLN A 48 0.00 18.19 14.24
N GLU A 49 -0.88 17.67 13.37
CA GLU A 49 -2.23 18.20 13.23
C GLU A 49 -3.02 18.11 14.55
N MET A 50 -2.96 16.97 15.23
CA MET A 50 -3.61 16.77 16.53
C MET A 50 -3.05 17.73 17.59
N LYS A 51 -1.72 17.89 17.67
CA LYS A 51 -1.08 18.86 18.57
C LYS A 51 -1.58 20.28 18.30
N GLN A 52 -1.54 20.70 17.04
CA GLN A 52 -1.97 22.04 16.64
C GLN A 52 -3.44 22.28 17.00
N ARG A 53 -4.32 21.32 16.72
CA ARG A 53 -5.76 21.43 17.05
C ARG A 53 -5.99 21.53 18.55
N ILE A 54 -5.28 20.75 19.37
CA ILE A 54 -5.38 20.83 20.84
C ILE A 54 -4.92 22.20 21.33
N LEU A 55 -3.76 22.68 20.87
CA LEU A 55 -3.19 23.97 21.28
C LEU A 55 -4.06 25.15 20.84
N ASN A 56 -4.54 25.14 19.60
CA ASN A 56 -5.45 26.16 19.08
C ASN A 56 -6.76 26.18 19.87
N SER A 57 -7.33 25.01 20.15
CA SER A 57 -8.56 24.91 20.95
C SER A 57 -8.33 25.44 22.38
N LEU A 58 -7.22 25.08 23.04
CA LEU A 58 -6.87 25.64 24.35
C LEU A 58 -6.70 27.15 24.29
N HIS A 59 -6.07 27.68 23.24
CA HIS A 59 -5.86 29.10 23.05
C HIS A 59 -7.19 29.85 22.84
N ASP A 60 -8.05 29.36 21.95
CA ASP A 60 -9.36 29.95 21.68
C ASP A 60 -10.24 29.97 22.93
N ILE A 61 -10.24 28.87 23.70
CA ILE A 61 -10.96 28.79 24.98
C ILE A 61 -10.34 29.75 26.01
N ALA A 62 -9.01 29.84 26.08
CA ALA A 62 -8.31 30.75 26.98
C ALA A 62 -8.58 32.23 26.67
N GLN A 63 -8.86 32.57 25.40
CA GLN A 63 -9.31 33.90 24.97
C GLN A 63 -10.81 34.14 25.18
N GLY A 64 -11.58 33.12 25.57
CA GLY A 64 -13.02 33.24 25.78
C GLY A 64 -13.85 33.21 24.50
N LYS A 65 -13.33 32.64 23.40
CA LYS A 65 -14.12 32.45 22.16
C LYS A 65 -15.16 31.35 22.37
N GLU A 66 -16.43 31.68 22.15
CA GLU A 66 -17.49 30.67 22.18
C GLU A 66 -17.50 29.81 20.91
N SER A 67 -17.74 28.51 21.11
CA SER A 67 -17.85 27.49 20.07
C SER A 67 -18.73 26.33 20.56
N LEU A 68 -19.17 25.47 19.64
CA LEU A 68 -19.85 24.21 19.99
C LEU A 68 -19.04 23.41 21.01
N LEU A 69 -17.72 23.36 20.84
CA LEU A 69 -16.81 22.68 21.76
C LEU A 69 -16.87 23.25 23.18
N THR A 70 -16.88 24.58 23.35
CA THR A 70 -17.01 25.20 24.68
C THR A 70 -18.34 24.88 25.34
N GLN A 71 -19.45 24.88 24.58
CA GLN A 71 -20.78 24.56 25.09
C GLN A 71 -20.83 23.11 25.56
N GLU A 72 -20.30 22.18 24.76
CA GLU A 72 -20.23 20.77 25.11
C GLU A 72 -19.31 20.49 26.31
N LEU A 73 -18.19 21.22 26.44
CA LEU A 73 -17.27 21.10 27.57
C LEU A 73 -17.91 21.62 28.87
N ASN A 74 -18.60 22.76 28.82
CA ASN A 74 -19.34 23.31 29.95
C ASN A 74 -20.45 22.35 30.40
N GLN A 75 -21.26 21.84 29.45
CA GLN A 75 -22.33 20.89 29.74
C GLN A 75 -21.81 19.57 30.34
N ALA A 76 -20.72 19.02 29.79
CA ALA A 76 -20.20 17.73 30.24
C ALA A 76 -19.57 17.77 31.64
N ASN A 77 -19.03 18.92 32.07
CA ASN A 77 -18.30 19.04 33.33
C ASN A 77 -19.02 19.91 34.38
N GLY A 78 -20.12 20.56 34.02
CA GLY A 78 -20.83 21.50 34.89
C GLY A 78 -20.05 22.79 35.16
N TRP A 79 -19.19 23.21 34.23
CA TRP A 79 -18.42 24.45 34.34
C TRP A 79 -19.17 25.64 33.73
N ASP A 80 -18.95 26.83 34.27
CA ASP A 80 -19.31 28.07 33.59
C ASP A 80 -18.18 28.50 32.62
N SER A 81 -18.48 29.43 31.71
CA SER A 81 -17.53 29.87 30.70
C SER A 81 -16.27 30.54 31.29
N LYS A 82 -16.37 31.17 32.47
CA LYS A 82 -15.22 31.82 33.14
C LYS A 82 -14.27 30.80 33.75
N GLU A 83 -14.81 29.77 34.40
CA GLU A 83 -14.05 28.67 34.98
C GLU A 83 -13.36 27.86 33.88
N LEU A 84 -14.07 27.56 32.78
CA LEU A 84 -13.47 26.90 31.62
C LEU A 84 -12.30 27.72 31.04
N GLN A 85 -12.48 29.04 30.89
CA GLN A 85 -11.43 29.95 30.42
C GLN A 85 -10.21 29.93 31.35
N LYS A 86 -10.41 30.02 32.67
CA LYS A 86 -9.33 29.99 33.66
C LYS A 86 -8.56 28.67 33.65
N ARG A 87 -9.28 27.54 33.53
CA ARG A 87 -8.67 26.20 33.39
C ARG A 87 -7.84 26.09 32.12
N ALA A 88 -8.37 26.57 30.99
CA ALA A 88 -7.67 26.54 29.72
C ALA A 88 -6.39 27.40 29.75
N GLN A 89 -6.43 28.58 30.34
CA GLN A 89 -5.23 29.43 30.54
C GLN A 89 -4.16 28.71 31.37
N ALA A 90 -4.55 28.09 32.49
CA ALA A 90 -3.63 27.37 33.35
C ALA A 90 -2.99 26.15 32.65
N VAL A 91 -3.80 25.35 31.96
CA VAL A 91 -3.31 24.18 31.21
C VAL A 91 -2.43 24.60 30.04
N LEU A 92 -2.83 25.59 29.24
CA LEU A 92 -2.05 26.08 28.11
C LEU A 92 -0.67 26.57 28.55
N SER A 93 -0.59 27.35 29.63
CA SER A 93 0.69 27.80 30.19
C SER A 93 1.56 26.60 30.60
N LYS A 94 1.00 25.61 31.31
CA LYS A 94 1.78 24.44 31.73
C LYS A 94 2.21 23.53 30.59
N VAL A 95 1.40 23.41 29.53
CA VAL A 95 1.77 22.66 28.31
C VAL A 95 2.93 23.36 27.60
N LEU A 96 2.88 24.69 27.45
CA LEU A 96 3.96 25.44 26.79
C LEU A 96 5.28 25.41 27.58
N HIS A 97 5.23 25.41 28.92
CA HIS A 97 6.43 25.30 29.75
C HIS A 97 6.98 23.87 29.87
N ASN A 98 6.14 22.85 29.76
CA ASN A 98 6.51 21.43 29.88
C ASN A 98 6.15 20.65 28.61
N TYR A 99 6.54 21.17 27.46
CA TYR A 99 6.14 20.63 26.16
C TYR A 99 6.61 19.18 25.95
N ASP A 100 7.74 18.79 26.55
CA ASP A 100 8.25 17.42 26.50
C ASP A 100 7.30 16.39 27.13
N HIS A 101 6.47 16.81 28.09
CA HIS A 101 5.48 15.95 28.73
C HIS A 101 4.13 15.93 27.99
N PHE A 102 3.97 16.73 26.94
CA PHE A 102 2.80 16.71 26.07
C PHE A 102 2.85 15.47 25.17
N SER A 103 2.37 14.36 25.72
CA SER A 103 2.48 13.00 25.17
C SER A 103 1.49 12.75 24.02
N VAL A 104 1.62 13.55 22.96
CA VAL A 104 0.97 13.36 21.66
C VAL A 104 2.04 12.94 20.67
N GLY A 105 1.96 11.72 20.14
CA GLY A 105 3.03 11.12 19.35
C GLY A 105 2.55 10.08 18.35
N THR A 106 3.51 9.43 17.68
CA THR A 106 3.21 8.21 16.93
C THR A 106 3.31 6.99 17.85
N ILE A 107 2.65 5.91 17.45
CA ILE A 107 2.73 4.63 18.17
C ILE A 107 4.17 4.13 18.22
N ASP A 108 4.90 4.19 17.09
CA ASP A 108 6.28 3.71 17.02
C ASP A 108 7.21 4.52 17.93
N SER A 109 7.09 5.86 17.93
CA SER A 109 7.88 6.70 18.84
C SER A 109 7.59 6.39 20.31
N PHE A 110 6.34 6.07 20.66
CA PHE A 110 5.99 5.65 22.01
C PHE A 110 6.63 4.30 22.36
N LEU A 111 6.49 3.26 21.53
CA LEU A 111 7.09 1.94 21.79
C LEU A 111 8.62 2.01 21.87
N GLN A 112 9.25 2.80 20.99
CA GLN A 112 10.69 3.06 21.04
C GLN A 112 11.11 3.75 22.35
N SER A 113 10.31 4.71 22.83
CA SER A 113 10.59 5.37 24.12
C SER A 113 10.56 4.38 25.28
N ILE A 114 9.64 3.40 25.25
CA ILE A 114 9.58 2.32 26.23
C ILE A 114 10.86 1.48 26.16
N VAL A 115 11.22 0.95 24.98
CA VAL A 115 12.43 0.12 24.84
C VAL A 115 13.68 0.88 25.28
N ARG A 116 13.82 2.15 24.92
CA ARG A 116 14.97 2.97 25.32
C ARG A 116 15.04 3.13 26.84
N ASN A 117 13.92 3.43 27.48
CA ASN A 117 13.83 3.64 28.93
C ASN A 117 14.03 2.36 29.75
N PHE A 118 13.77 1.18 29.16
CA PHE A 118 13.93 -0.12 29.80
C PHE A 118 15.05 -0.98 29.21
N SER A 119 15.95 -0.38 28.41
CA SER A 119 17.01 -1.11 27.68
C SER A 119 17.89 -1.94 28.60
N LYS A 120 18.21 -1.42 29.80
CA LYS A 120 18.98 -2.15 30.82
C LYS A 120 18.27 -3.41 31.29
N GLU A 121 17.01 -3.28 31.66
CA GLU A 121 16.19 -4.37 32.17
C GLU A 121 15.85 -5.40 31.09
N LEU A 122 15.85 -4.98 29.82
CA LEU A 122 15.65 -5.83 28.65
C LEU A 122 16.92 -6.57 28.19
N GLY A 123 18.07 -6.34 28.84
CA GLY A 123 19.35 -6.93 28.44
C GLY A 123 19.89 -6.40 27.11
N ILE A 124 19.39 -5.25 26.64
CA ILE A 124 19.84 -4.59 25.40
C ILE A 124 21.05 -3.71 25.73
N GLN A 125 22.08 -3.76 24.89
CA GLN A 125 23.23 -2.87 25.03
C GLN A 125 22.79 -1.40 24.97
N HIS A 126 23.32 -0.56 25.87
CA HIS A 126 23.05 0.88 25.84
C HIS A 126 23.61 1.50 24.57
N GLY A 127 22.91 2.51 24.04
CA GLY A 127 23.38 3.29 22.90
C GLY A 127 23.15 2.66 21.53
N PHE A 128 22.19 1.74 21.40
CA PHE A 128 21.78 1.24 20.08
C PHE A 128 21.32 2.39 19.17
N THR A 129 21.72 2.33 17.90
CA THR A 129 21.25 3.25 16.87
C THR A 129 19.94 2.72 16.28
N ILE A 130 18.93 3.58 16.21
CA ILE A 130 17.68 3.24 15.54
C ILE A 130 17.93 3.43 14.04
N GLU A 131 17.96 2.34 13.30
CA GLU A 131 18.07 2.38 11.85
C GLU A 131 16.68 2.42 11.23
N MET A 132 16.43 3.50 10.50
CA MET A 132 15.16 3.73 9.81
C MET A 132 15.22 3.18 8.39
N ASP A 133 16.41 3.05 7.80
CA ASP A 133 16.56 2.61 6.42
C ASP A 133 16.81 1.10 6.30
N GLN A 134 15.71 0.39 6.07
CA GLN A 134 15.72 -1.03 5.75
C GLN A 134 16.47 -1.33 4.45
N GLU A 135 16.52 -0.41 3.48
CA GLU A 135 17.16 -0.67 2.19
C GLU A 135 18.68 -0.79 2.31
N THR A 136 19.32 0.06 3.12
CA THR A 136 20.77 -0.03 3.39
C THR A 136 21.13 -1.37 4.05
N ILE A 137 20.36 -1.78 5.07
CA ILE A 137 20.55 -3.08 5.73
C ILE A 137 20.34 -4.22 4.73
N LEU A 138 19.29 -4.14 3.93
CA LEU A 138 18.97 -5.15 2.93
C LEU A 138 20.08 -5.29 1.87
N ASN A 139 20.65 -4.18 1.40
CA ASN A 139 21.78 -4.19 0.48
C ASN A 139 22.98 -4.94 1.09
N TYR A 140 23.31 -4.64 2.34
CA TYR A 140 24.42 -5.26 3.05
C TYR A 140 24.22 -6.78 3.19
N ILE A 141 23.07 -7.22 3.71
CA ILE A 141 22.83 -8.65 3.93
C ILE A 141 22.77 -9.44 2.62
N ILE A 142 22.31 -8.81 1.53
CA ILE A 142 22.33 -9.44 0.20
C ILE A 142 23.75 -9.61 -0.30
N ASP A 143 24.58 -8.58 -0.16
CA ASP A 143 25.99 -8.64 -0.58
C ASP A 143 26.76 -9.69 0.24
N ASP A 144 26.50 -9.78 1.54
CA ASP A 144 27.06 -10.82 2.42
C ASP A 144 26.61 -12.24 2.01
N VAL A 145 25.33 -12.45 1.71
CA VAL A 145 24.81 -13.75 1.23
C VAL A 145 25.40 -14.13 -0.12
N ILE A 146 25.55 -13.19 -1.04
CA ILE A 146 26.20 -13.43 -2.34
C ILE A 146 27.67 -13.82 -2.14
N ASN A 147 28.40 -13.13 -1.26
CA ASN A 147 29.79 -13.45 -0.96
C ASN A 147 29.93 -14.83 -0.29
N THR A 148 29.03 -15.16 0.64
CA THR A 148 29.00 -16.45 1.35
C THR A 148 28.73 -17.62 0.42
N ALA A 149 27.96 -17.40 -0.67
CA ALA A 149 27.67 -18.43 -1.67
C ALA A 149 28.91 -18.98 -2.38
N ASN A 150 30.05 -18.29 -2.33
CA ASN A 150 31.32 -18.83 -2.85
C ASN A 150 31.84 -20.03 -2.04
N GLN A 151 31.44 -20.13 -0.77
CA GLN A 151 31.91 -21.16 0.16
C GLN A 151 30.82 -22.20 0.50
N ASP A 152 29.54 -21.85 0.36
CA ASP A 152 28.40 -22.74 0.59
C ASP A 152 27.79 -23.23 -0.75
N LYS A 153 28.07 -24.50 -1.11
CA LYS A 153 27.56 -25.13 -2.33
C LYS A 153 26.04 -25.20 -2.40
N GLN A 154 25.35 -25.37 -1.27
CA GLN A 154 23.90 -25.48 -1.22
C GLN A 154 23.26 -24.12 -1.48
N LEU A 155 23.78 -23.07 -0.83
CA LEU A 155 23.37 -21.69 -1.08
C LEU A 155 23.64 -21.29 -2.53
N HIS A 156 24.80 -21.65 -3.08
CA HIS A 156 25.12 -21.42 -4.48
C HIS A 156 24.05 -22.02 -5.40
N GLN A 157 23.68 -23.29 -5.19
CA GLN A 157 22.63 -23.94 -5.98
C GLN A 157 21.27 -23.24 -5.84
N TRP A 158 20.90 -22.78 -4.64
CA TRP A 158 19.66 -22.02 -4.46
C TRP A 158 19.66 -20.69 -5.22
N LEU A 159 20.78 -19.97 -5.21
CA LEU A 159 20.93 -18.73 -5.97
C LEU A 159 20.88 -18.98 -7.49
N VAL A 160 21.50 -20.06 -7.98
CA VAL A 160 21.43 -20.48 -9.39
C VAL A 160 19.99 -20.83 -9.77
N ASN A 161 19.32 -21.70 -9.00
CA ASN A 161 17.92 -22.06 -9.23
C ASN A 161 17.00 -20.83 -9.20
N PHE A 162 17.28 -19.86 -8.33
CA PHE A 162 16.53 -18.61 -8.28
C PHE A 162 16.72 -17.76 -9.55
N ALA A 163 17.96 -17.67 -10.05
CA ALA A 163 18.28 -16.97 -11.29
C ALA A 163 17.66 -17.64 -12.52
N GLU A 164 17.79 -18.97 -12.64
CA GLU A 164 17.21 -19.75 -13.75
C GLU A 164 15.68 -19.60 -13.81
N ASN A 165 14.99 -19.72 -12.68
CA ASN A 165 13.54 -19.50 -12.62
C ASN A 165 13.11 -18.09 -13.04
N LYS A 166 13.95 -17.07 -12.82
CA LYS A 166 13.68 -15.71 -13.31
C LYS A 166 13.90 -15.58 -14.81
N LEU A 167 14.95 -16.20 -15.36
CA LEU A 167 15.24 -16.20 -16.78
C LEU A 167 14.15 -16.94 -17.57
N LEU A 168 13.73 -18.12 -17.11
CA LEU A 168 12.63 -18.89 -17.69
C LEU A 168 11.30 -18.11 -17.68
N ALA A 169 11.09 -17.25 -16.68
CA ALA A 169 9.94 -16.37 -16.60
C ALA A 169 10.05 -15.09 -17.46
N GLY A 170 11.06 -14.99 -18.33
CA GLY A 170 11.29 -13.83 -19.20
C GLY A 170 11.66 -12.55 -18.46
N LYS A 171 12.16 -12.67 -17.21
CA LYS A 171 12.52 -11.51 -16.37
C LYS A 171 13.99 -11.14 -16.57
N SER A 172 14.31 -9.87 -16.26
CA SER A 172 15.67 -9.34 -16.33
C SER A 172 16.69 -10.17 -15.53
N TRP A 173 17.91 -10.24 -16.04
CA TRP A 173 19.08 -10.84 -15.39
C TRP A 173 19.50 -10.11 -14.09
N HIS A 174 18.95 -8.92 -13.79
CA HIS A 174 19.25 -8.14 -12.59
C HIS A 174 18.81 -8.87 -11.30
N PHE A 175 19.66 -9.80 -10.88
CA PHE A 175 19.47 -10.74 -9.78
C PHE A 175 19.36 -10.06 -8.41
N LYS A 176 20.14 -9.00 -8.17
CA LYS A 176 20.16 -8.28 -6.88
C LYS A 176 18.79 -7.66 -6.53
N GLN A 177 18.09 -7.08 -7.51
CA GLN A 177 16.76 -6.51 -7.26
C GLN A 177 15.71 -7.57 -6.93
N ALA A 178 15.86 -8.78 -7.49
CA ALA A 178 15.03 -9.92 -7.16
C ALA A 178 15.25 -10.39 -5.72
N LEU A 179 16.51 -10.47 -5.29
CA LEU A 179 16.87 -10.79 -3.91
C LEU A 179 16.37 -9.72 -2.93
N LYS A 180 16.41 -8.44 -3.31
CA LYS A 180 15.80 -7.37 -2.51
C LYS A 180 14.34 -7.65 -2.22
N GLN A 181 13.55 -7.98 -3.24
CA GLN A 181 12.13 -8.30 -3.05
C GLN A 181 11.92 -9.45 -2.07
N LEU A 182 12.76 -10.48 -2.14
CA LEU A 182 12.69 -11.62 -1.23
C LEU A 182 13.14 -11.25 0.18
N GLY A 183 14.24 -10.52 0.34
CA GLY A 183 14.78 -10.13 1.64
C GLY A 183 13.94 -9.06 2.35
N TYR A 184 13.13 -8.28 1.63
CA TYR A 184 12.15 -7.39 2.24
C TYR A 184 11.14 -8.13 3.13
N GLU A 185 10.85 -9.41 2.84
CA GLU A 185 9.98 -10.24 3.68
C GLU A 185 10.47 -10.34 5.13
N LEU A 186 11.79 -10.28 5.37
CA LEU A 186 12.38 -10.33 6.71
C LEU A 186 11.93 -9.19 7.63
N PHE A 187 11.51 -8.07 7.05
CA PHE A 187 11.07 -6.90 7.79
C PHE A 187 9.55 -6.83 7.96
N THR A 188 8.81 -7.81 7.44
CA THR A 188 7.35 -7.87 7.56
C THR A 188 6.94 -8.49 8.90
N GLU A 189 5.81 -8.07 9.46
CA GLU A 189 5.29 -8.65 10.70
C GLU A 189 4.88 -10.13 10.52
N ASN A 190 4.40 -10.50 9.34
CA ASN A 190 4.06 -11.89 9.02
C ASN A 190 5.28 -12.81 9.19
N PHE A 191 6.45 -12.35 8.72
CA PHE A 191 7.70 -13.06 8.97
C PHE A 191 8.08 -13.04 10.45
N GLY A 192 7.99 -11.89 11.13
CA GLY A 192 8.30 -11.76 12.55
C GLY A 192 7.49 -12.68 13.47
N GLN A 193 6.26 -13.07 13.08
CA GLN A 193 5.45 -14.07 13.80
C GLN A 193 6.03 -15.48 13.68
N GLN A 194 6.64 -15.79 12.54
CA GLN A 194 7.16 -17.11 12.20
C GLN A 194 8.66 -17.23 12.45
N GLU A 195 9.37 -16.11 12.66
CA GLU A 195 10.84 -16.03 12.73
C GLU A 195 11.43 -17.09 13.68
N ARG A 196 10.90 -17.21 14.90
CA ARG A 196 11.37 -18.21 15.89
C ARG A 196 11.18 -19.65 15.41
N LEU A 197 9.97 -19.97 14.95
CA LEU A 197 9.62 -21.32 14.48
C LEU A 197 10.44 -21.71 13.23
N LEU A 198 10.68 -20.74 12.35
CA LEU A 198 11.53 -20.88 11.19
C LEU A 198 12.97 -21.11 11.61
N ILE A 199 13.54 -20.30 12.51
CA ILE A 199 14.91 -20.50 13.02
C ILE A 199 15.09 -21.90 13.60
N GLU A 200 14.14 -22.38 14.41
CA GLU A 200 14.17 -23.73 14.97
C GLU A 200 14.13 -24.81 13.87
N ALA A 201 13.29 -24.61 12.84
CA ALA A 201 13.21 -25.53 11.71
C ALA A 201 14.46 -25.51 10.81
N ILE A 202 15.10 -24.34 10.65
CA ILE A 202 16.29 -24.10 9.81
C ILE A 202 17.54 -24.75 10.39
N ASN A 203 17.69 -24.73 11.72
CA ASN A 203 18.84 -25.31 12.41
C ASN A 203 18.98 -26.83 12.19
N ASN A 204 17.95 -27.49 11.65
CA ASN A 204 17.98 -28.91 11.31
C ASN A 204 18.10 -29.11 9.78
N LYS A 205 19.32 -28.99 9.24
CA LYS A 205 19.60 -29.19 7.80
C LYS A 205 19.08 -30.53 7.25
N HIS A 206 19.07 -31.58 8.07
CA HIS A 206 18.54 -32.89 7.68
C HIS A 206 17.03 -32.87 7.45
N LYS A 207 16.28 -32.11 8.25
CA LYS A 207 14.81 -32.02 8.17
C LYS A 207 14.34 -31.49 6.80
N LEU A 208 15.01 -30.47 6.27
CA LEU A 208 14.69 -29.92 4.94
C LEU A 208 15.00 -30.90 3.81
N ALA A 209 16.14 -31.59 3.88
CA ALA A 209 16.53 -32.58 2.88
C ALA A 209 15.55 -33.76 2.84
N THR A 210 15.16 -34.28 4.00
CA THR A 210 14.17 -35.36 4.11
C THR A 210 12.81 -34.94 3.56
N PHE A 211 12.33 -33.75 3.93
CA PHE A 211 11.08 -33.21 3.40
C PHE A 211 11.08 -33.12 1.86
N LEU A 212 12.16 -32.63 1.25
CA LEU A 212 12.24 -32.54 -0.20
C LEU A 212 12.28 -33.91 -0.89
N ALA A 213 12.91 -34.89 -0.27
CA ALA A 213 12.93 -36.26 -0.78
C ALA A 213 11.54 -36.91 -0.71
N GLU A 214 10.79 -36.68 0.37
CA GLU A 214 9.40 -37.14 0.52
C GLU A 214 8.48 -36.50 -0.54
N LEU A 215 8.61 -35.19 -0.77
CA LEU A 215 7.86 -34.48 -1.81
C LEU A 215 8.14 -35.06 -3.21
N GLU A 216 9.40 -35.27 -3.55
CA GLU A 216 9.78 -35.80 -4.86
C GLU A 216 9.29 -37.24 -5.06
N THR A 217 9.37 -38.07 -4.02
CA THR A 217 8.86 -39.44 -4.05
C THR A 217 7.35 -39.45 -4.29
N GLY A 218 6.58 -38.66 -3.53
CA GLY A 218 5.14 -38.55 -3.70
C GLY A 218 4.73 -37.99 -5.07
N ARG A 219 5.50 -37.04 -5.63
CA ARG A 219 5.29 -36.53 -6.99
C ARG A 219 5.44 -37.65 -8.03
N LEU A 220 6.55 -38.38 -7.97
CA LEU A 220 6.85 -39.45 -8.92
C LEU A 220 5.82 -40.59 -8.83
N GLU A 221 5.41 -40.98 -7.62
CA GLU A 221 4.35 -41.98 -7.41
C GLU A 221 3.03 -41.56 -8.06
N PHE A 222 2.59 -40.31 -7.83
CA PHE A 222 1.37 -39.78 -8.44
C PHE A 222 1.44 -39.77 -9.97
N GLU A 223 2.53 -39.24 -10.54
CA GLU A 223 2.72 -39.18 -11.99
C GLU A 223 2.81 -40.57 -12.63
N ASN A 224 3.54 -41.50 -12.01
CA ASN A 224 3.76 -42.83 -12.58
C ASN A 224 2.47 -43.67 -12.56
N SER A 225 1.66 -43.56 -11.50
CA SER A 225 0.36 -44.24 -11.41
C SER A 225 -0.59 -43.76 -12.51
N LEU A 226 -0.73 -42.44 -12.69
CA LEU A 226 -1.57 -41.89 -13.77
C LEU A 226 -0.98 -42.22 -15.15
N GLN A 227 0.33 -42.13 -15.32
CA GLN A 227 0.99 -42.48 -16.58
C GLN A 227 0.72 -43.95 -16.96
N LYS A 228 0.74 -44.86 -16.00
CA LYS A 228 0.45 -46.29 -16.23
C LYS A 228 -0.96 -46.47 -16.81
N LEU A 229 -1.98 -45.85 -16.19
CA LEU A 229 -3.36 -45.88 -16.67
C LEU A 229 -3.51 -45.23 -18.05
N GLY A 230 -2.83 -44.10 -18.27
CA GLY A 230 -2.80 -43.43 -19.58
C GLY A 230 -2.19 -44.31 -20.67
N LYS A 231 -1.07 -45.00 -20.39
CA LYS A 231 -0.43 -45.94 -21.32
C LYS A 231 -1.33 -47.13 -21.63
N GLU A 232 -2.03 -47.66 -20.62
CA GLU A 232 -3.01 -48.72 -20.81
C GLU A 232 -4.14 -48.28 -21.74
N ALA A 233 -4.69 -47.08 -21.53
CA ALA A 233 -5.70 -46.51 -22.42
C ALA A 233 -5.19 -46.39 -23.88
N MET A 234 -3.95 -45.88 -24.06
CA MET A 234 -3.36 -45.74 -25.39
C MET A 234 -3.11 -47.09 -26.06
N GLN A 235 -2.73 -48.12 -25.30
CA GLN A 235 -2.57 -49.48 -25.81
C GLN A 235 -3.91 -50.07 -26.27
N GLN A 236 -4.99 -49.85 -25.52
CA GLN A 236 -6.34 -50.32 -25.92
C GLN A 236 -6.82 -49.66 -27.23
N ILE A 237 -6.48 -48.38 -27.42
CA ILE A 237 -6.76 -47.65 -28.67
C ILE A 237 -5.98 -48.25 -29.84
N GLU A 238 -4.68 -48.51 -29.65
CA GLU A 238 -3.79 -49.05 -30.68
C GLU A 238 -4.20 -50.49 -31.09
N VAL A 239 -4.47 -51.36 -30.12
CA VAL A 239 -4.90 -52.75 -30.35
C VAL A 239 -6.23 -52.82 -31.13
N SER A 240 -7.07 -51.81 -30.98
CA SER A 240 -8.36 -51.71 -31.68
C SER A 240 -8.25 -51.14 -33.10
N GLY A 241 -7.05 -50.79 -33.56
CA GLY A 241 -6.83 -50.20 -34.89
C GLY A 241 -7.42 -48.79 -35.06
N LEU A 242 -7.58 -48.07 -33.93
CA LEU A 242 -8.08 -46.70 -33.91
C LEU A 242 -6.94 -45.71 -33.73
N GLU A 243 -7.07 -44.54 -34.34
CA GLU A 243 -6.15 -43.42 -34.18
C GLU A 243 -6.76 -42.32 -33.32
N ILE A 244 -5.92 -41.44 -32.76
CA ILE A 244 -6.38 -40.30 -31.95
C ILE A 244 -7.34 -39.40 -32.74
N SER A 245 -7.12 -39.25 -34.06
CA SER A 245 -7.98 -38.52 -35.00
C SER A 245 -9.38 -39.10 -35.14
N ASP A 246 -9.57 -40.39 -34.85
CA ASP A 246 -10.89 -41.05 -34.93
C ASP A 246 -11.81 -40.62 -33.78
N PHE A 247 -11.27 -40.10 -32.67
CA PHE A 247 -12.08 -39.64 -31.54
C PHE A 247 -12.58 -38.21 -31.74
N SER A 248 -13.69 -37.88 -31.08
CA SER A 248 -14.27 -36.54 -31.13
C SER A 248 -13.25 -35.48 -30.72
N TYR A 249 -13.08 -34.45 -31.55
CA TYR A 249 -12.09 -33.37 -31.41
C TYR A 249 -10.60 -33.80 -31.45
N GLY A 250 -10.29 -35.05 -31.79
CA GLY A 250 -8.93 -35.55 -31.96
C GLY A 250 -8.01 -35.25 -30.77
N GLN A 251 -6.84 -34.67 -31.04
CA GLN A 251 -5.88 -34.25 -30.00
C GLN A 251 -6.41 -33.18 -29.03
N ARG A 252 -7.46 -32.43 -29.40
CA ARG A 252 -8.10 -31.47 -28.48
C ARG A 252 -9.23 -32.11 -27.67
N GLY A 253 -9.54 -33.38 -27.91
CA GLY A 253 -10.61 -34.15 -27.26
C GLY A 253 -10.11 -35.08 -26.16
N ILE A 254 -10.95 -36.06 -25.81
CA ILE A 254 -10.66 -37.05 -24.75
C ILE A 254 -9.44 -37.92 -25.06
N ALA A 255 -9.25 -38.34 -26.32
CA ALA A 255 -8.07 -39.12 -26.72
C ALA A 255 -6.77 -38.32 -26.56
N GLY A 256 -6.80 -37.01 -26.84
CA GLY A 256 -5.68 -36.12 -26.56
C GLY A 256 -5.39 -35.95 -25.07
N TYR A 257 -6.42 -35.95 -24.21
CA TYR A 257 -6.24 -35.97 -22.76
C TYR A 257 -5.55 -37.26 -22.29
N LEU A 258 -6.02 -38.44 -22.73
CA LEU A 258 -5.41 -39.73 -22.38
C LEU A 258 -3.95 -39.83 -22.86
N MET A 259 -3.66 -39.34 -24.07
CA MET A 259 -2.30 -39.20 -24.58
C MET A 259 -1.46 -38.28 -23.68
N GLY A 260 -2.01 -37.12 -23.28
CA GLY A 260 -1.36 -36.18 -22.36
C GLY A 260 -1.00 -36.83 -21.01
N VAL A 261 -1.90 -37.65 -20.46
CA VAL A 261 -1.67 -38.43 -19.24
C VAL A 261 -0.55 -39.46 -19.45
N SER A 262 -0.54 -40.19 -20.58
CA SER A 262 0.52 -41.18 -20.89
C SER A 262 1.91 -40.56 -21.10
N GLU A 263 1.96 -39.31 -21.53
CA GLU A 263 3.19 -38.56 -21.80
C GLU A 263 3.64 -37.67 -20.64
N LYS A 264 2.90 -37.65 -19.53
CA LYS A 264 3.10 -36.72 -18.40
C LYS A 264 3.02 -35.24 -18.80
N LYS A 265 2.24 -34.90 -19.84
CA LYS A 265 2.07 -33.52 -20.35
C LYS A 265 0.82 -32.81 -19.79
N GLY A 266 0.12 -33.43 -18.83
CA GLY A 266 -0.99 -32.83 -18.12
C GLY A 266 -1.92 -33.88 -17.53
N PHE A 267 -2.27 -33.72 -16.24
CA PHE A 267 -3.13 -34.67 -15.52
C PHE A 267 -4.53 -34.13 -15.24
N THR A 268 -4.71 -32.81 -15.25
CA THR A 268 -5.98 -32.15 -14.96
C THR A 268 -7.06 -32.55 -15.97
N PRO A 269 -8.18 -33.16 -15.52
CA PRO A 269 -9.28 -33.52 -16.40
C PRO A 269 -9.82 -32.31 -17.14
N THR A 270 -9.94 -32.42 -18.46
CA THR A 270 -10.58 -31.38 -19.27
C THR A 270 -12.11 -31.48 -19.15
N GLN A 271 -12.84 -30.39 -19.39
CA GLN A 271 -14.31 -30.43 -19.46
C GLN A 271 -14.83 -31.52 -20.41
N ARG A 272 -14.13 -31.73 -21.54
CA ARG A 272 -14.45 -32.80 -22.50
C ARG A 272 -14.25 -34.19 -21.92
N ALA A 273 -13.24 -34.38 -21.06
CA ALA A 273 -13.01 -35.64 -20.37
C ALA A 273 -14.10 -35.92 -19.31
N LEU A 274 -14.54 -34.88 -18.59
CA LEU A 274 -15.65 -34.99 -17.65
C LEU A 274 -16.97 -35.31 -18.37
N THR A 275 -17.29 -34.63 -19.47
CA THR A 275 -18.47 -34.97 -20.29
C THR A 275 -18.40 -36.39 -20.87
N ALA A 276 -17.21 -36.85 -21.24
CA ALA A 276 -16.97 -38.21 -21.73
C ALA A 276 -17.14 -39.28 -20.64
N LEU A 277 -16.92 -38.93 -19.37
CA LEU A 277 -17.24 -39.80 -18.24
C LEU A 277 -18.76 -39.96 -18.05
N GLU A 278 -19.54 -38.91 -18.30
CA GLU A 278 -21.00 -38.93 -18.13
C GLU A 278 -21.75 -39.47 -19.35
N SER A 279 -21.22 -39.26 -20.56
CA SER A 279 -21.87 -39.64 -21.82
C SER A 279 -20.90 -40.23 -22.84
N ILE A 280 -21.21 -41.45 -23.29
CA ILE A 280 -20.49 -42.16 -24.36
C ILE A 280 -20.55 -41.37 -25.69
N GLU A 281 -21.58 -40.55 -25.90
CA GLU A 281 -21.74 -39.77 -27.13
C GLU A 281 -20.66 -38.70 -27.30
N ALA A 282 -19.96 -38.32 -26.23
CA ALA A 282 -18.87 -37.36 -26.28
C ALA A 282 -17.57 -37.93 -26.88
N TRP A 283 -17.45 -39.26 -27.02
CA TRP A 283 -16.24 -39.91 -27.53
C TRP A 283 -16.13 -39.91 -29.07
N TYR A 284 -17.23 -39.74 -29.81
CA TYR A 284 -17.25 -39.82 -31.28
C TYR A 284 -18.04 -38.68 -31.94
N SER A 285 -17.74 -38.38 -33.21
CA SER A 285 -18.58 -37.50 -34.04
C SER A 285 -19.77 -38.25 -34.63
N LYS A 286 -20.94 -37.61 -34.74
CA LYS A 286 -22.17 -38.20 -35.31
C LYS A 286 -22.01 -38.72 -36.74
N THR A 287 -21.03 -38.21 -37.49
CA THR A 287 -20.73 -38.59 -38.88
C THR A 287 -19.58 -39.59 -39.03
N ASN A 288 -19.04 -40.12 -37.93
CA ASN A 288 -17.84 -40.97 -37.98
C ASN A 288 -18.16 -42.41 -38.43
N SER A 289 -17.48 -42.90 -39.47
CA SER A 289 -17.58 -44.25 -40.01
C SER A 289 -17.13 -45.35 -39.03
N LYS A 290 -16.27 -45.04 -38.05
CA LYS A 290 -15.77 -45.98 -37.02
C LYS A 290 -16.53 -45.94 -35.69
N LYS A 291 -17.73 -45.32 -35.67
CA LYS A 291 -18.54 -45.13 -34.45
C LYS A 291 -18.76 -46.41 -33.65
N LEU A 292 -19.14 -47.52 -34.29
CA LEU A 292 -19.45 -48.78 -33.60
C LEU A 292 -18.22 -49.35 -32.88
N SER A 293 -17.05 -49.26 -33.52
CA SER A 293 -15.77 -49.69 -32.93
C SER A 293 -15.40 -48.84 -31.71
N ILE A 294 -15.55 -47.51 -31.80
CA ILE A 294 -15.31 -46.60 -30.67
C ILE A 294 -16.25 -46.91 -29.50
N VAL A 295 -17.55 -47.08 -29.75
CA VAL A 295 -18.52 -47.40 -28.69
C VAL A 295 -18.16 -48.72 -28.00
N SER A 296 -17.82 -49.75 -28.77
CA SER A 296 -17.43 -51.05 -28.19
C SER A 296 -16.17 -50.96 -27.33
N LEU A 297 -15.16 -50.20 -27.78
CA LEU A 297 -13.92 -50.00 -27.03
C LEU A 297 -14.16 -49.20 -25.75
N VAL A 298 -14.98 -48.15 -25.82
CA VAL A 298 -15.33 -47.32 -24.66
C VAL A 298 -16.05 -48.15 -23.61
N GLN A 299 -17.07 -48.91 -24.01
CA GLN A 299 -17.86 -49.74 -23.08
C GLN A 299 -17.06 -50.89 -22.45
N ASN A 300 -16.08 -51.44 -23.18
CA ASN A 300 -15.33 -52.61 -22.71
C ASN A 300 -14.08 -52.26 -21.89
N SER A 301 -13.48 -51.08 -22.07
CA SER A 301 -12.24 -50.73 -21.35
C SER A 301 -12.06 -49.24 -21.08
N LEU A 302 -12.17 -48.35 -22.09
CA LEU A 302 -11.74 -46.95 -21.89
C LEU A 302 -12.60 -46.17 -20.89
N GLN A 303 -13.87 -46.54 -20.70
CA GLN A 303 -14.73 -45.90 -19.71
C GLN A 303 -14.26 -46.17 -18.28
N ASP A 304 -13.88 -47.41 -17.97
CA ASP A 304 -13.38 -47.80 -16.65
C ASP A 304 -12.00 -47.19 -16.39
N ILE A 305 -11.11 -47.21 -17.40
CA ILE A 305 -9.79 -46.57 -17.28
C ILE A 305 -9.93 -45.05 -17.07
N LEU A 306 -10.83 -44.38 -17.80
CA LEU A 306 -11.09 -42.95 -17.61
C LEU A 306 -11.63 -42.67 -16.20
N LYS A 307 -12.54 -43.51 -15.70
CA LYS A 307 -13.09 -43.39 -14.35
C LYS A 307 -12.00 -43.56 -13.29
N GLU A 308 -11.11 -44.54 -13.45
CA GLU A 308 -9.97 -44.74 -12.55
C GLU A 308 -9.00 -43.55 -12.57
N ILE A 309 -8.66 -43.03 -13.76
CA ILE A 309 -7.82 -41.84 -13.90
C ILE A 309 -8.43 -40.65 -13.16
N ILE A 310 -9.71 -40.36 -13.39
CA ILE A 310 -10.39 -39.21 -12.77
C ILE A 310 -10.51 -39.41 -11.26
N THR A 311 -10.84 -40.61 -10.80
CA THR A 311 -10.95 -40.92 -9.36
C THR A 311 -9.60 -40.76 -8.66
N TYR A 312 -8.53 -41.31 -9.24
CA TYR A 312 -7.17 -41.19 -8.69
C TYR A 312 -6.69 -39.73 -8.70
N TYR A 313 -6.97 -38.99 -9.77
CA TYR A 313 -6.67 -37.56 -9.84
C TYR A 313 -7.41 -36.80 -8.73
N GLN A 314 -8.73 -36.96 -8.60
CA GLN A 314 -9.53 -36.27 -7.59
C GLN A 314 -9.03 -36.55 -6.17
N ALA A 315 -8.63 -37.79 -5.87
CA ALA A 315 -8.11 -38.16 -4.56
C ALA A 315 -6.75 -37.51 -4.21
N GLY A 316 -5.87 -37.27 -5.19
CA GLY A 316 -4.48 -36.88 -4.95
C GLY A 316 -4.04 -35.51 -5.49
N HIS A 317 -4.82 -34.87 -6.36
CA HIS A 317 -4.36 -33.69 -7.10
C HIS A 317 -3.97 -32.50 -6.21
N HIS A 318 -4.67 -32.28 -5.09
CA HIS A 318 -4.31 -31.21 -4.16
C HIS A 318 -2.90 -31.37 -3.59
N ILE A 319 -2.51 -32.59 -3.24
CA ILE A 319 -1.16 -32.88 -2.73
C ILE A 319 -0.14 -32.68 -3.86
N TYR A 320 -0.42 -33.20 -5.05
CA TYR A 320 0.45 -33.05 -6.22
C TYR A 320 0.70 -31.58 -6.58
N HIS A 321 -0.35 -30.76 -6.71
CA HIS A 321 -0.21 -29.33 -7.01
C HIS A 321 0.49 -28.57 -5.88
N THR A 322 0.27 -28.96 -4.63
CA THR A 322 1.00 -28.40 -3.48
C THR A 322 2.49 -28.70 -3.58
N THR A 323 2.85 -29.95 -3.90
CA THR A 323 4.24 -30.36 -4.10
C THR A 323 4.91 -29.53 -5.19
N LEU A 324 4.25 -29.37 -6.35
CA LEU A 324 4.77 -28.53 -7.44
C LEU A 324 4.97 -27.07 -7.00
N ALA A 325 3.99 -26.48 -6.30
CA ALA A 325 4.07 -25.10 -5.82
C ALA A 325 5.24 -24.90 -4.83
N VAL A 326 5.43 -25.84 -3.91
CA VAL A 326 6.53 -25.80 -2.92
C VAL A 326 7.89 -25.99 -3.61
N GLN A 327 8.03 -27.00 -4.48
CA GLN A 327 9.29 -27.26 -5.19
C GLN A 327 9.72 -26.09 -6.07
N GLN A 328 8.77 -25.39 -6.71
CA GLN A 328 9.05 -24.20 -7.53
C GLN A 328 9.54 -22.99 -6.73
N PHE A 329 9.39 -22.97 -5.40
CA PHE A 329 9.76 -21.81 -4.57
C PHE A 329 10.65 -22.14 -3.37
N ILE A 330 11.07 -23.40 -3.21
CA ILE A 330 11.88 -23.82 -2.06
C ILE A 330 13.25 -23.13 -1.96
N TYR A 331 13.86 -22.76 -3.09
CA TYR A 331 15.11 -21.98 -3.07
C TYR A 331 14.94 -20.65 -2.31
N ALA A 332 13.74 -20.08 -2.36
CA ALA A 332 13.45 -18.80 -1.72
C ALA A 332 13.45 -18.94 -0.20
N PHE A 333 12.90 -20.06 0.30
CA PHE A 333 13.01 -20.44 1.69
C PHE A 333 14.49 -20.52 2.10
N GLY A 334 15.30 -21.29 1.37
CA GLY A 334 16.74 -21.43 1.61
C GLY A 334 17.48 -20.09 1.66
N ILE A 335 17.27 -19.21 0.68
CA ILE A 335 17.88 -17.87 0.64
C ILE A 335 17.45 -17.00 1.82
N ILE A 336 16.15 -16.99 2.18
CA ILE A 336 15.63 -16.24 3.34
C ILE A 336 16.38 -16.67 4.62
N THR A 337 16.67 -17.95 4.80
CA THR A 337 17.40 -18.43 5.98
C THR A 337 18.80 -17.82 6.11
N HIS A 338 19.52 -17.70 5.00
CA HIS A 338 20.87 -17.11 4.99
C HIS A 338 20.82 -15.59 5.16
N LEU A 339 19.84 -14.92 4.54
CA LEU A 339 19.63 -13.49 4.75
C LEU A 339 19.28 -13.18 6.22
N LEU A 340 18.50 -14.04 6.88
CA LEU A 340 18.19 -13.92 8.30
C LEU A 340 19.45 -14.08 9.16
N ALA A 341 20.30 -15.07 8.87
CA ALA A 341 21.57 -15.26 9.58
C ALA A 341 22.48 -14.04 9.44
N SER A 342 22.60 -13.50 8.22
CA SER A 342 23.38 -12.27 7.94
C SER A 342 22.81 -11.05 8.68
N LEU A 343 21.48 -10.88 8.68
CA LEU A 343 20.81 -9.79 9.42
C LEU A 343 21.11 -9.86 10.93
N ARG A 344 21.10 -11.06 11.52
CA ARG A 344 21.43 -11.25 12.95
C ARG A 344 22.88 -10.88 13.25
N ASN A 345 23.81 -11.28 12.40
CA ASN A 345 25.22 -10.93 12.55
C ASN A 345 25.43 -9.42 12.46
N LEU A 346 24.83 -8.76 11.46
CA LEU A 346 24.91 -7.31 11.29
C LEU A 346 24.36 -6.54 12.50
N ARG A 347 23.21 -6.97 13.04
CA ARG A 347 22.61 -6.37 14.24
C ARG A 347 23.53 -6.48 15.45
N ALA A 348 24.15 -7.64 15.64
CA ALA A 348 25.08 -7.88 16.74
C ALA A 348 26.38 -7.08 16.60
N GLU A 349 26.93 -6.96 15.39
CA GLU A 349 28.19 -6.25 15.12
C GLU A 349 28.04 -4.73 15.25
N LYS A 350 26.97 -4.16 14.68
CA LYS A 350 26.77 -2.71 14.63
C LYS A 350 25.90 -2.14 15.75
N ASN A 351 25.37 -2.99 16.63
CA ASN A 351 24.42 -2.63 17.69
C ASN A 351 23.23 -1.79 17.15
N ILE A 352 22.66 -2.25 16.03
CA ILE A 352 21.55 -1.58 15.33
C ILE A 352 20.22 -2.21 15.74
N MET A 353 19.22 -1.35 15.95
CA MET A 353 17.83 -1.76 16.15
C MET A 353 16.93 -1.16 15.05
N LEU A 354 16.10 -1.99 14.40
CA LEU A 354 15.10 -1.50 13.46
C LEU A 354 13.89 -0.92 14.19
N ILE A 355 13.15 -0.03 13.51
CA ILE A 355 11.85 0.48 14.00
C ILE A 355 10.92 -0.68 14.41
N SER A 356 10.81 -1.69 13.53
CA SER A 356 9.95 -2.86 13.72
C SER A 356 10.38 -3.76 14.88
N ASP A 357 11.64 -3.69 15.30
CA ASP A 357 12.16 -4.53 16.37
C ASP A 357 11.59 -4.11 17.74
N ALA A 358 11.21 -2.84 17.92
CA ALA A 358 10.73 -2.35 19.21
C ALA A 358 9.42 -3.02 19.61
N ALA A 359 8.46 -3.08 18.69
CA ALA A 359 7.20 -3.76 18.90
C ALA A 359 7.38 -5.28 19.08
N ASN A 360 8.30 -5.89 18.33
CA ASN A 360 8.60 -7.32 18.42
C ASN A 360 9.21 -7.69 19.78
N LEU A 361 10.19 -6.91 20.24
CA LEU A 361 10.90 -7.14 21.49
C LEU A 361 9.99 -6.97 22.71
N LEU A 362 9.19 -5.89 22.74
CA LEU A 362 8.23 -5.69 23.83
C LEU A 362 7.18 -6.81 23.87
N ARG A 363 6.73 -7.30 22.70
CA ARG A 363 5.80 -8.44 22.62
C ARG A 363 6.42 -9.69 23.23
N GLN A 364 7.69 -9.98 22.97
CA GLN A 364 8.37 -11.15 23.54
C GLN A 364 8.43 -11.07 25.07
N VAL A 365 8.72 -9.88 25.60
CA VAL A 365 8.73 -9.63 27.06
C VAL A 365 7.35 -9.82 27.68
N ILE A 366 6.27 -9.48 26.95
CA ILE A 366 4.89 -9.76 27.35
C ILE A 366 4.60 -11.26 27.34
N ALA A 367 4.95 -11.96 26.25
CA ALA A 367 4.60 -13.36 26.06
C ALA A 367 5.22 -14.29 27.12
N GLU A 368 6.33 -13.87 27.73
CA GLU A 368 7.04 -14.63 28.75
C GLU A 368 6.58 -14.35 30.19
N ASN A 369 5.72 -13.34 30.44
CA ASN A 369 5.34 -12.92 31.80
C ASN A 369 3.85 -12.54 31.93
N ASP A 370 3.17 -13.03 32.97
CA ASP A 370 1.75 -12.71 33.24
C ASP A 370 1.49 -11.23 33.57
N THR A 371 2.49 -10.50 34.09
CA THR A 371 2.42 -9.06 34.34
C THR A 371 3.80 -8.44 34.11
N PRO A 372 4.13 -8.00 32.89
CA PRO A 372 5.48 -7.54 32.62
C PRO A 372 5.71 -6.19 33.30
N PHE A 373 6.77 -6.09 34.12
CA PHE A 373 7.14 -4.92 34.93
C PHE A 373 7.15 -3.59 34.15
N ILE A 374 7.42 -3.65 32.85
CA ILE A 374 7.40 -2.51 31.92
C ILE A 374 6.03 -1.84 31.94
N TYR A 375 4.97 -2.63 31.87
CA TYR A 375 3.60 -2.14 31.79
C TYR A 375 3.07 -1.67 33.13
N GLU A 376 3.56 -2.20 34.24
CA GLU A 376 3.29 -1.65 35.58
C GLU A 376 3.88 -0.25 35.74
N LYS A 377 5.15 -0.08 35.36
CA LYS A 377 5.82 1.23 35.43
C LYS A 377 5.17 2.24 34.48
N VAL A 378 4.92 1.86 33.21
CA VAL A 378 4.28 2.76 32.23
C VAL A 378 2.83 3.06 32.62
N GLY A 379 2.07 2.06 33.08
CA GLY A 379 0.69 2.22 33.55
C GLY A 379 0.56 3.08 34.80
N SER A 380 1.62 3.20 35.62
CA SER A 380 1.64 4.16 36.75
C SER A 380 1.78 5.62 36.30
N PHE A 381 2.28 5.86 35.07
CA PHE A 381 2.46 7.19 34.52
C PHE A 381 1.24 7.65 33.71
N TYR A 382 0.76 6.81 32.79
CA TYR A 382 -0.37 7.12 31.92
C TYR A 382 -1.68 6.48 32.41
N ASN A 383 -2.71 7.31 32.56
CA ASN A 383 -4.03 6.87 33.00
C ASN A 383 -5.02 6.73 31.83
N HIS A 384 -4.83 7.53 30.79
CA HIS A 384 -5.77 7.65 29.67
C HIS A 384 -5.07 7.41 28.34
N PHE A 385 -5.65 6.55 27.52
CA PHE A 385 -5.10 6.19 26.21
C PHE A 385 -6.08 6.61 25.11
N LEU A 386 -5.64 7.52 24.24
CA LEU A 386 -6.40 8.02 23.09
C LEU A 386 -5.68 7.57 21.82
N ILE A 387 -6.34 6.75 21.02
CA ILE A 387 -5.73 6.14 19.84
C ILE A 387 -6.53 6.57 18.61
N ASP A 388 -5.85 7.26 17.70
CA ASP A 388 -6.39 7.67 16.40
C ASP A 388 -5.96 6.68 15.30
N GLU A 389 -6.71 6.69 14.19
CA GLU A 389 -6.47 5.84 13.02
C GLU A 389 -6.29 4.36 13.40
N PHE A 390 -7.11 3.87 14.35
CA PHE A 390 -6.98 2.54 14.93
C PHE A 390 -6.95 1.40 13.89
N GLN A 391 -7.59 1.59 12.73
CA GLN A 391 -7.57 0.62 11.63
C GLN A 391 -6.19 0.40 11.00
N ASP A 392 -5.26 1.34 11.17
CA ASP A 392 -3.90 1.26 10.62
C ASP A 392 -2.92 0.60 11.60
N ILE A 393 -3.38 0.23 12.79
CA ILE A 393 -2.54 -0.39 13.81
C ILE A 393 -2.26 -1.84 13.43
N SER A 394 -1.01 -2.24 13.63
CA SER A 394 -0.59 -3.62 13.41
C SER A 394 -0.91 -4.53 14.58
N ASP A 395 -0.89 -5.84 14.36
CA ASP A 395 -1.13 -6.80 15.44
C ASP A 395 -0.07 -6.68 16.55
N PHE A 396 1.20 -6.43 16.19
CA PHE A 396 2.26 -6.26 17.18
C PHE A 396 2.08 -4.98 17.99
N GLN A 397 1.74 -3.86 17.35
CA GLN A 397 1.44 -2.62 18.06
C GLN A 397 0.26 -2.80 19.02
N TRP A 398 -0.81 -3.47 18.57
CA TRP A 398 -1.98 -3.74 19.40
C TRP A 398 -1.65 -4.59 20.63
N GLN A 399 -0.90 -5.68 20.46
CA GLN A 399 -0.50 -6.56 21.56
C GLN A 399 0.34 -5.84 22.62
N ASN A 400 1.11 -4.81 22.22
CA ASN A 400 1.86 -3.97 23.15
C ASN A 400 1.01 -2.90 23.85
N LEU A 401 -0.04 -2.37 23.18
CA LEU A 401 -0.90 -1.34 23.76
C LEU A 401 -2.02 -1.92 24.64
N LYS A 402 -2.48 -3.13 24.34
CA LYS A 402 -3.57 -3.80 25.06
C LYS A 402 -3.34 -3.92 26.58
N PRO A 403 -2.16 -4.32 27.09
CA PRO A 403 -1.90 -4.37 28.52
C PRO A 403 -2.03 -3.00 29.21
N LEU A 404 -1.56 -1.93 28.57
CA LEU A 404 -1.67 -0.56 29.09
C LEU A 404 -3.12 -0.11 29.22
N ILE A 405 -3.90 -0.33 28.16
CA ILE A 405 -5.33 -0.01 28.14
C ILE A 405 -6.07 -0.82 29.23
N SER A 406 -5.74 -2.10 29.35
CA SER A 406 -6.32 -3.00 30.38
C SER A 406 -6.04 -2.49 31.79
N ASN A 407 -4.80 -2.08 32.07
CA ASN A 407 -4.41 -1.51 33.36
C ASN A 407 -5.14 -0.19 33.66
N GLY A 408 -5.22 0.73 32.69
CA GLY A 408 -5.96 1.99 32.84
C GLY A 408 -7.46 1.77 33.11
N LEU A 409 -8.09 0.80 32.43
CA LEU A 409 -9.50 0.45 32.65
C LEU A 409 -9.72 -0.18 34.04
N ALA A 410 -8.82 -1.06 34.47
CA ALA A 410 -8.88 -1.71 35.78
C ALA A 410 -8.72 -0.72 36.94
N THR A 411 -7.93 0.35 36.74
CA THR A 411 -7.73 1.43 37.72
C THR A 411 -8.82 2.50 37.71
N GLY A 412 -9.89 2.32 36.92
CA GLY A 412 -11.05 3.22 36.91
C GLY A 412 -10.97 4.36 35.90
N HIS A 413 -9.97 4.37 35.01
CA HIS A 413 -9.81 5.37 33.97
C HIS A 413 -10.48 4.98 32.65
N MET A 414 -10.58 5.95 31.73
CA MET A 414 -11.17 5.74 30.40
C MET A 414 -10.09 5.70 29.33
N SER A 415 -10.37 4.96 28.27
CA SER A 415 -9.58 4.96 27.03
C SER A 415 -10.52 5.14 25.84
N LEU A 416 -9.98 5.69 24.75
CA LEU A 416 -10.72 6.06 23.56
C LEU A 416 -9.98 5.55 22.31
N LEU A 417 -10.66 4.75 21.50
CA LEU A 417 -10.18 4.27 20.21
C LEU A 417 -11.06 4.86 19.12
N VAL A 418 -10.45 5.47 18.11
CA VAL A 418 -11.16 6.05 16.97
C VAL A 418 -10.58 5.49 15.68
N GLY A 419 -11.46 5.03 14.78
CA GLY A 419 -11.00 4.47 13.51
C GLY A 419 -12.12 4.24 12.50
N ASP A 420 -11.70 3.86 11.30
CA ASP A 420 -12.57 3.50 10.18
C ASP A 420 -11.98 2.39 9.32
N ALA A 421 -12.54 1.18 9.43
CA ALA A 421 -12.08 0.03 8.67
C ALA A 421 -12.13 0.27 7.15
N LYS A 422 -13.05 1.13 6.67
CA LYS A 422 -13.17 1.52 5.24
C LYS A 422 -12.00 2.37 4.75
N GLN A 423 -11.18 2.91 5.66
CA GLN A 423 -9.98 3.69 5.35
C GLN A 423 -8.69 2.92 5.63
N SER A 424 -8.75 1.61 5.91
CA SER A 424 -7.56 0.77 6.08
C SER A 424 -6.88 0.53 4.74
N ILE A 425 -5.73 1.17 4.51
CA ILE A 425 -4.96 1.09 3.25
C ILE A 425 -3.46 0.82 3.46
N TYR A 426 -3.06 0.48 4.69
CA TYR A 426 -1.66 0.25 5.07
C TYR A 426 -1.36 -1.22 5.41
N ARG A 427 -2.12 -2.19 4.86
CA ARG A 427 -1.92 -3.62 5.13
C ARG A 427 -0.50 -4.11 4.80
N TRP A 428 0.13 -3.51 3.79
CA TRP A 428 1.54 -3.76 3.44
C TRP A 428 2.54 -3.37 4.54
N ARG A 429 2.14 -2.56 5.53
CA ARG A 429 2.88 -2.24 6.76
C ARG A 429 2.49 -3.12 7.96
N GLY A 430 1.60 -4.09 7.78
CA GLY A 430 1.14 -5.00 8.84
C GLY A 430 -0.17 -4.61 9.52
N SER A 431 -0.84 -3.51 9.10
CA SER A 431 -2.11 -3.08 9.71
C SER A 431 -3.22 -4.13 9.56
N LYS A 432 -4.03 -4.33 10.60
CA LYS A 432 -5.14 -5.31 10.57
C LYS A 432 -6.49 -4.66 10.87
N TRP A 433 -7.29 -4.44 9.83
CA TRP A 433 -8.63 -3.84 9.98
C TRP A 433 -9.57 -4.68 10.86
N GLN A 434 -9.35 -5.99 10.95
CA GLN A 434 -10.14 -6.90 11.79
C GLN A 434 -10.05 -6.57 13.29
N LEU A 435 -9.01 -5.83 13.71
CA LEU A 435 -8.93 -5.33 15.08
C LEU A 435 -10.11 -4.40 15.41
N LEU A 436 -10.54 -3.58 14.45
CA LEU A 436 -11.64 -2.62 14.64
C LEU A 436 -13.04 -3.24 14.39
N SER A 437 -13.14 -4.35 13.66
CA SER A 437 -14.43 -4.95 13.30
C SER A 437 -15.11 -5.64 14.49
N ASN A 438 -14.44 -6.62 15.10
CA ASN A 438 -15.08 -7.57 16.02
C ASN A 438 -14.20 -8.05 17.19
N LYS A 439 -12.89 -7.75 17.19
CA LYS A 439 -11.97 -8.26 18.22
C LYS A 439 -12.08 -7.49 19.54
N LEU A 440 -12.18 -6.17 19.50
CA LEU A 440 -12.18 -5.32 20.69
C LEU A 440 -13.31 -5.63 21.67
N GLU A 441 -14.53 -5.83 21.16
CA GLU A 441 -15.70 -6.15 21.98
C GLU A 441 -15.61 -7.54 22.63
N LYS A 442 -14.84 -8.46 22.06
CA LYS A 442 -14.56 -9.78 22.65
C LYS A 442 -13.43 -9.72 23.69
N GLU A 443 -12.47 -8.81 23.50
CA GLU A 443 -11.29 -8.69 24.34
C GLU A 443 -11.50 -7.87 25.63
N PHE A 444 -12.48 -6.96 25.65
CA PHE A 444 -12.78 -6.12 26.81
C PHE A 444 -14.25 -6.20 27.21
N THR A 445 -14.50 -6.42 28.51
CA THR A 445 -15.86 -6.53 29.07
C THR A 445 -16.58 -5.18 29.25
N ALA A 446 -15.84 -4.09 29.46
CA ALA A 446 -16.37 -2.75 29.69
C ALA A 446 -16.22 -1.83 28.48
N THR A 447 -16.83 -2.19 27.35
CA THR A 447 -16.78 -1.43 26.09
C THR A 447 -18.04 -0.62 25.83
N LYS A 448 -17.89 0.50 25.12
CA LYS A 448 -19.00 1.26 24.53
C LYS A 448 -18.65 1.57 23.08
N SER A 449 -19.27 0.85 22.17
CA SER A 449 -19.14 1.08 20.72
C SER A 449 -20.13 2.16 20.28
N LEU A 450 -19.66 3.12 19.50
CA LEU A 450 -20.40 4.29 19.00
C LEU A 450 -20.10 4.46 17.52
N VAL A 451 -21.13 4.71 16.71
CA VAL A 451 -21.00 5.01 15.29
C VAL A 451 -21.20 6.50 15.08
N LEU A 452 -20.28 7.16 14.38
CA LEU A 452 -20.46 8.55 13.95
C LEU A 452 -21.18 8.56 12.60
N GLU A 453 -22.49 8.79 12.64
CA GLU A 453 -23.37 8.62 11.49
C GLU A 453 -23.44 9.84 10.57
N HIS A 454 -23.03 11.02 11.02
CA HIS A 454 -23.19 12.26 10.26
C HIS A 454 -21.92 12.64 9.50
N ASN A 455 -22.05 13.10 8.24
CA ASN A 455 -20.95 13.70 7.48
C ASN A 455 -21.00 15.24 7.58
N TRP A 456 -19.95 15.83 8.16
CA TRP A 456 -19.83 17.29 8.35
C TRP A 456 -18.91 17.96 7.33
N ARG A 457 -18.30 17.17 6.43
CA ARG A 457 -17.24 17.63 5.52
C ARG A 457 -17.78 17.90 4.12
N SER A 458 -18.49 16.94 3.54
CA SER A 458 -18.83 16.95 2.11
C SER A 458 -20.24 17.47 1.87
N LYS A 459 -20.44 18.13 0.73
CA LYS A 459 -21.74 18.59 0.27
C LYS A 459 -22.71 17.43 -0.03
N PRO A 460 -24.03 17.65 0.04
CA PRO A 460 -25.05 16.60 -0.08
C PRO A 460 -24.90 15.66 -1.29
N SER A 461 -24.67 16.17 -2.50
CA SER A 461 -24.49 15.37 -3.73
C SER A 461 -23.36 14.35 -3.60
N ILE A 462 -22.24 14.73 -2.99
CA ILE A 462 -21.09 13.84 -2.77
C ILE A 462 -21.43 12.76 -1.73
N VAL A 463 -22.10 13.14 -0.65
CA VAL A 463 -22.52 12.18 0.39
C VAL A 463 -23.53 11.18 -0.18
N HIS A 464 -24.54 11.64 -0.91
CA HIS A 464 -25.53 10.77 -1.55
C HIS A 464 -24.93 9.84 -2.61
N PHE A 465 -24.00 10.36 -3.43
CA PHE A 465 -23.24 9.54 -4.37
C PHE A 465 -22.46 8.44 -3.65
N ASN A 466 -21.66 8.79 -2.64
CA ASN A 466 -20.85 7.83 -1.89
C ASN A 466 -21.72 6.81 -1.13
N ASN A 467 -22.80 7.25 -0.47
CA ASN A 467 -23.74 6.37 0.21
C ASN A 467 -24.33 5.33 -0.75
N THR A 468 -24.81 5.77 -1.92
CA THR A 468 -25.42 4.89 -2.92
C THR A 468 -24.38 3.95 -3.52
N PHE A 469 -23.24 4.50 -3.94
CA PHE A 469 -22.17 3.75 -4.59
C PHE A 469 -21.59 2.67 -3.68
N PHE A 470 -21.11 3.00 -2.48
CA PHE A 470 -20.44 2.03 -1.61
C PHE A 470 -21.39 0.98 -1.04
N THR A 471 -22.68 1.32 -0.84
CA THR A 471 -23.69 0.33 -0.43
C THR A 471 -23.95 -0.71 -1.52
N GLN A 472 -24.02 -0.29 -2.79
CA GLN A 472 -24.26 -1.22 -3.89
C GLN A 472 -22.98 -1.93 -4.37
N ALA A 473 -21.85 -1.23 -4.43
CA ALA A 473 -20.58 -1.78 -4.87
C ALA A 473 -20.08 -2.88 -3.91
N SER A 474 -20.26 -2.72 -2.60
CA SER A 474 -19.90 -3.77 -1.62
C SER A 474 -20.71 -5.04 -1.82
N LYS A 475 -22.04 -4.94 -2.04
CA LYS A 475 -22.91 -6.08 -2.38
C LYS A 475 -22.49 -6.74 -3.70
N ASN A 476 -22.19 -5.95 -4.73
CA ASN A 476 -21.69 -6.46 -6.02
C ASN A 476 -20.36 -7.23 -5.85
N LEU A 477 -19.41 -6.66 -5.10
CA LEU A 477 -18.11 -7.26 -4.83
C LEU A 477 -18.25 -8.58 -4.05
N ALA A 478 -19.07 -8.58 -2.99
CA ALA A 478 -19.35 -9.78 -2.20
C ALA A 478 -20.01 -10.87 -3.05
N SER A 479 -20.98 -10.52 -3.89
CA SER A 479 -21.64 -11.48 -4.78
C SER A 479 -20.68 -12.12 -5.78
N HIS A 480 -19.70 -11.36 -6.27
CA HIS A 480 -18.68 -11.87 -7.19
C HIS A 480 -17.74 -12.86 -6.50
N LEU A 481 -17.23 -12.52 -5.32
CA LEU A 481 -16.40 -13.44 -4.53
C LEU A 481 -17.18 -14.68 -4.10
N GLN A 482 -18.46 -14.53 -3.73
CA GLN A 482 -19.33 -15.67 -3.40
C GLN A 482 -19.51 -16.64 -4.57
N GLN A 483 -19.63 -16.12 -5.80
CA GLN A 483 -19.71 -16.97 -6.99
C GLN A 483 -18.43 -17.79 -7.21
N GLU A 484 -17.26 -17.21 -6.92
CA GLU A 484 -15.98 -17.94 -6.99
C GLU A 484 -15.91 -19.04 -5.92
N ILE A 485 -16.31 -18.76 -4.68
CA ILE A 485 -16.35 -19.76 -3.59
C ILE A 485 -17.31 -20.90 -3.94
N ASN A 486 -18.47 -20.58 -4.53
CA ASN A 486 -19.47 -21.58 -4.90
C ASN A 486 -18.99 -22.54 -5.99
N GLN A 487 -18.02 -22.12 -6.82
CA GLN A 487 -17.42 -22.94 -7.88
C GLN A 487 -16.36 -23.92 -7.36
N LEU A 488 -15.96 -23.83 -6.08
CA LEU A 488 -15.04 -24.78 -5.48
C LEU A 488 -15.63 -26.19 -5.47
N GLU A 489 -14.78 -27.20 -5.67
CA GLU A 489 -15.14 -28.61 -5.48
C GLU A 489 -15.62 -28.85 -4.02
N ASP A 490 -16.38 -29.93 -3.79
CA ASP A 490 -17.14 -30.16 -2.55
C ASP A 490 -16.27 -30.37 -1.30
N ASN A 491 -15.79 -29.26 -0.73
CA ASN A 491 -15.28 -29.15 0.62
C ASN A 491 -16.20 -28.22 1.42
N SER A 492 -17.21 -28.81 2.07
CA SER A 492 -18.21 -28.08 2.86
C SER A 492 -17.58 -27.22 3.96
N THR A 493 -16.51 -27.71 4.61
CA THR A 493 -15.80 -27.00 5.68
C THR A 493 -15.09 -25.75 5.16
N LEU A 494 -14.33 -25.88 4.06
CA LEU A 494 -13.62 -24.74 3.45
C LEU A 494 -14.62 -23.68 2.95
N LYS A 495 -15.69 -24.10 2.25
CA LYS A 495 -16.75 -23.20 1.79
C LYS A 495 -17.37 -22.44 2.97
N GLN A 496 -17.65 -23.12 4.09
CA GLN A 496 -18.19 -22.47 5.28
C GLN A 496 -17.23 -21.42 5.85
N GLN A 497 -15.95 -21.75 6.04
CA GLN A 497 -14.93 -20.82 6.56
C GLN A 497 -14.77 -19.58 5.68
N LEU A 498 -14.71 -19.77 4.36
CA LEU A 498 -14.61 -18.67 3.40
C LEU A 498 -15.86 -17.78 3.38
N ASN A 499 -17.05 -18.38 3.55
CA ASN A 499 -18.30 -17.62 3.63
C ASN A 499 -18.38 -16.77 4.91
N GLU A 500 -17.93 -17.30 6.06
CA GLU A 500 -17.86 -16.54 7.32
C GLU A 500 -16.92 -15.33 7.19
N GLN A 501 -15.75 -15.51 6.56
CA GLN A 501 -14.81 -14.42 6.30
C GLN A 501 -15.37 -13.38 5.31
N LEU A 502 -16.03 -13.84 4.25
CA LEU A 502 -16.66 -12.95 3.26
C LEU A 502 -17.75 -12.10 3.91
N GLN A 503 -18.55 -12.68 4.83
CA GLN A 503 -19.52 -11.93 5.61
C GLN A 503 -18.86 -10.88 6.51
N GLU A 504 -17.73 -11.20 7.15
CA GLU A 504 -16.98 -10.22 7.94
C GLU A 504 -16.54 -9.02 7.10
N ILE A 505 -16.04 -9.28 5.89
CA ILE A 505 -15.63 -8.24 4.94
C ILE A 505 -16.83 -7.41 4.47
N ALA A 506 -17.95 -8.06 4.16
CA ALA A 506 -19.18 -7.37 3.77
C ALA A 506 -19.67 -6.43 4.88
N ASN A 507 -19.55 -6.85 6.14
CA ASN A 507 -19.95 -6.07 7.32
C ASN A 507 -19.13 -4.78 7.51
N VAL A 508 -17.92 -4.68 6.95
CA VAL A 508 -17.11 -3.43 6.98
C VAL A 508 -17.89 -2.25 6.39
N TYR A 509 -18.72 -2.52 5.37
CA TYR A 509 -19.52 -1.52 4.67
C TYR A 509 -21.00 -1.50 5.08
N ALA A 510 -21.43 -2.32 6.03
CA ALA A 510 -22.82 -2.31 6.53
C ALA A 510 -23.24 -0.94 7.07
N HIS A 511 -22.32 -0.24 7.75
CA HIS A 511 -22.51 1.12 8.27
C HIS A 511 -21.80 2.17 7.41
N ALA A 512 -21.75 1.98 6.08
CA ALA A 512 -21.17 2.96 5.16
C ALA A 512 -22.06 4.20 4.97
N TYR A 513 -23.37 4.07 5.17
CA TYR A 513 -24.33 5.15 4.99
C TYR A 513 -24.12 6.27 6.02
N GLN A 514 -24.07 7.51 5.54
CA GLN A 514 -23.95 8.70 6.38
C GLN A 514 -25.16 9.62 6.24
N HIS A 515 -25.63 10.16 7.36
CA HIS A 515 -26.61 11.23 7.41
C HIS A 515 -25.95 12.60 7.17
N ILE A 516 -26.72 13.54 6.64
CA ILE A 516 -26.28 14.91 6.42
C ILE A 516 -26.92 15.77 7.51
N PRO A 517 -26.13 16.53 8.30
CA PRO A 517 -26.67 17.47 9.28
C PRO A 517 -27.53 18.55 8.63
N ALA A 518 -28.58 19.00 9.33
CA ALA A 518 -29.48 20.04 8.84
C ALA A 518 -28.76 21.31 8.30
N PRO A 519 -27.70 21.85 8.95
CA PRO A 519 -26.98 23.01 8.43
C PRO A 519 -26.31 22.79 7.07
N VAL A 520 -25.82 21.57 6.83
CA VAL A 520 -25.17 21.20 5.56
C VAL A 520 -26.22 20.98 4.48
N GLN A 521 -27.35 20.37 4.84
CA GLN A 521 -28.46 20.08 3.94
C GLN A 521 -29.11 21.37 3.40
N SER A 522 -29.17 22.43 4.21
CA SER A 522 -29.73 23.73 3.82
C SER A 522 -28.82 24.60 2.94
N SER A 523 -27.63 24.11 2.55
CA SER A 523 -26.72 24.87 1.69
C SER A 523 -27.32 25.07 0.29
N GLN A 524 -27.19 26.28 -0.29
CA GLN A 524 -27.64 26.51 -1.68
C GLN A 524 -26.85 25.65 -2.68
N ASP A 525 -25.54 25.46 -2.45
CA ASP A 525 -24.73 24.54 -3.22
C ASP A 525 -24.77 23.15 -2.59
N GLN A 526 -25.43 22.25 -3.32
CA GLN A 526 -25.57 20.85 -2.96
C GLN A 526 -24.34 20.01 -3.34
N GLY A 527 -23.36 20.57 -4.06
CA GLY A 527 -22.18 19.85 -4.55
C GLY A 527 -22.37 19.26 -5.95
N TYR A 528 -21.26 18.85 -6.57
CA TYR A 528 -21.23 18.28 -7.92
C TYR A 528 -20.42 16.98 -7.95
N VAL A 529 -20.94 15.97 -8.64
CA VAL A 529 -20.21 14.73 -8.93
C VAL A 529 -20.30 14.41 -10.41
N GLU A 530 -19.17 14.08 -11.00
CA GLU A 530 -19.03 13.70 -12.40
C GLU A 530 -18.16 12.45 -12.54
N ALA A 531 -18.69 11.42 -13.19
CA ALA A 531 -17.93 10.22 -13.55
C ALA A 531 -17.98 9.98 -15.06
N ASN A 532 -16.82 10.03 -15.72
CA ASN A 532 -16.66 9.88 -17.17
C ASN A 532 -16.00 8.54 -17.51
N PHE A 533 -16.58 7.82 -18.47
CA PHE A 533 -16.04 6.56 -18.99
C PHE A 533 -15.64 6.73 -20.45
N LEU A 534 -14.36 6.51 -20.73
CA LEU A 534 -13.78 6.74 -22.07
C LEU A 534 -13.44 5.42 -22.74
N CYS A 535 -13.81 5.29 -24.02
CA CYS A 535 -13.32 4.23 -24.90
C CYS A 535 -11.95 4.59 -25.47
N GLU A 536 -11.15 3.57 -25.78
CA GLU A 536 -10.06 3.75 -26.75
C GLU A 536 -10.70 4.08 -28.10
N ALA A 537 -10.41 5.27 -28.63
CA ALA A 537 -10.99 5.76 -29.87
C ALA A 537 -9.97 5.59 -31.01
N ASP A 538 -10.40 4.98 -32.10
CA ASP A 538 -9.69 5.01 -33.39
C ASP A 538 -9.95 6.38 -34.04
N LEU A 539 -9.27 7.43 -33.57
CA LEU A 539 -9.22 8.71 -34.28
C LEU A 539 -8.08 8.63 -35.31
N GLN A 540 -8.41 8.90 -36.57
CA GLN A 540 -7.55 9.00 -37.75
C GLN A 540 -6.05 8.71 -37.50
N GLU A 541 -5.64 7.48 -37.82
CA GLU A 541 -4.27 6.95 -37.91
C GLU A 541 -3.45 6.77 -36.63
N GLU A 542 -3.84 7.30 -35.46
CA GLU A 542 -3.18 7.01 -34.17
C GLU A 542 -4.16 6.52 -33.09
N LYS A 543 -3.95 5.30 -32.56
CA LYS A 543 -4.68 4.76 -31.41
C LYS A 543 -4.40 5.61 -30.16
N SER A 544 -5.24 6.59 -29.88
CA SER A 544 -5.14 7.40 -28.66
C SER A 544 -5.68 6.64 -27.44
N SER A 545 -4.80 6.37 -26.48
CA SER A 545 -5.17 5.75 -25.20
C SER A 545 -6.17 6.63 -24.44
N TRP A 546 -7.09 6.03 -23.68
CA TRP A 546 -8.04 6.76 -22.83
C TRP A 546 -7.33 7.72 -21.85
N LYS A 547 -6.10 7.40 -21.43
CA LYS A 547 -5.27 8.29 -20.59
C LYS A 547 -4.84 9.55 -21.33
N GLU A 548 -4.50 9.47 -22.62
CA GLU A 548 -4.16 10.63 -23.45
C GLU A 548 -5.37 11.55 -23.62
N GLN A 549 -6.55 10.98 -23.87
CA GLN A 549 -7.79 11.76 -23.97
C GLN A 549 -8.09 12.54 -22.68
N ILE A 550 -7.78 11.99 -21.50
CA ILE A 550 -7.95 12.69 -20.22
C ILE A 550 -6.95 13.83 -20.09
N LYS A 551 -5.68 13.59 -20.44
CA LYS A 551 -4.65 14.64 -20.42
C LYS A 551 -5.02 15.83 -21.32
N GLN A 552 -5.68 15.58 -22.44
CA GLN A 552 -6.22 16.63 -23.33
C GLN A 552 -7.42 17.38 -22.74
N ARG A 553 -8.25 16.71 -21.92
CA ARG A 553 -9.45 17.31 -21.28
C ARG A 553 -9.14 18.06 -19.98
N LEU A 554 -8.10 17.68 -19.26
CA LEU A 554 -7.74 18.27 -17.97
C LEU A 554 -7.59 19.80 -18.01
N PRO A 555 -6.89 20.42 -18.99
CA PRO A 555 -6.75 21.87 -19.04
C PRO A 555 -8.08 22.61 -19.10
N ALA A 556 -9.02 22.16 -19.94
CA ALA A 556 -10.35 22.76 -20.06
C ALA A 556 -11.13 22.68 -18.74
N LEU A 557 -11.05 21.54 -18.04
CA LEU A 557 -11.67 21.40 -16.72
C LEU A 557 -11.05 22.36 -15.68
N LEU A 558 -9.72 22.53 -15.70
CA LEU A 558 -9.04 23.46 -14.78
C LEU A 558 -9.41 24.92 -15.06
N GLU A 559 -9.67 25.28 -16.31
CA GLU A 559 -10.19 26.59 -16.69
C GLU A 559 -11.61 26.80 -16.15
N GLU A 560 -12.49 25.81 -16.30
CA GLU A 560 -13.85 25.85 -15.76
C GLU A 560 -13.85 26.02 -14.23
N LEU A 561 -13.01 25.27 -13.52
CA LEU A 561 -12.92 25.36 -12.06
C LEU A 561 -12.39 26.70 -11.57
N GLN A 562 -11.40 27.28 -12.27
CA GLN A 562 -10.91 28.63 -11.96
C GLN A 562 -11.97 29.69 -12.25
N LYS A 563 -12.75 29.51 -13.33
CA LYS A 563 -13.89 30.38 -13.65
C LYS A 563 -14.99 30.30 -12.58
N ASP A 564 -15.19 29.11 -12.01
CA ASP A 564 -16.08 28.89 -10.88
C ASP A 564 -15.53 29.48 -9.57
N GLY A 565 -14.31 30.05 -9.56
CA GLY A 565 -13.71 30.77 -8.44
C GLY A 565 -12.82 29.92 -7.51
N PHE A 566 -12.55 28.66 -7.87
CA PHE A 566 -11.63 27.82 -7.09
C PHE A 566 -10.17 28.27 -7.28
N ARG A 567 -9.43 28.35 -6.18
CA ARG A 567 -7.98 28.56 -6.22
C ARG A 567 -7.28 27.25 -6.57
N LEU A 568 -6.08 27.30 -7.13
CA LEU A 568 -5.34 26.08 -7.47
C LEU A 568 -5.10 25.16 -6.27
N GLN A 569 -4.91 25.73 -5.08
CA GLN A 569 -4.73 24.99 -3.82
C GLN A 569 -6.01 24.29 -3.33
N ASP A 570 -7.19 24.74 -3.79
CA ASP A 570 -8.47 24.10 -3.49
C ASP A 570 -8.68 22.80 -4.29
N ILE A 571 -7.88 22.59 -5.35
CA ILE A 571 -7.98 21.48 -6.30
C ILE A 571 -6.88 20.45 -6.00
N ALA A 572 -7.23 19.16 -5.93
CA ALA A 572 -6.25 18.09 -5.84
C ALA A 572 -6.41 17.05 -6.95
N LEU A 573 -5.26 16.63 -7.51
CA LEU A 573 -5.17 15.53 -8.48
C LEU A 573 -4.69 14.27 -7.75
N LEU A 574 -5.58 13.27 -7.65
CA LEU A 574 -5.29 12.02 -6.93
C LEU A 574 -4.94 10.90 -7.90
N VAL A 575 -3.72 10.38 -7.80
CA VAL A 575 -3.18 9.32 -8.67
C VAL A 575 -2.87 8.04 -7.89
N ARG A 576 -2.82 6.89 -8.57
CA ARG A 576 -2.49 5.60 -7.92
C ARG A 576 -0.99 5.46 -7.70
N SER A 577 -0.18 6.05 -8.58
CA SER A 577 1.28 5.96 -8.53
C SER A 577 1.97 7.29 -8.83
N HIS A 578 3.21 7.40 -8.38
CA HIS A 578 4.08 8.54 -8.69
C HIS A 578 4.36 8.71 -10.19
N ALA A 579 4.44 7.60 -10.94
CA ALA A 579 4.64 7.63 -12.38
C ALA A 579 3.48 8.36 -13.11
N GLU A 580 2.25 8.07 -12.71
CA GLU A 580 1.06 8.78 -13.22
C GLU A 580 1.08 10.27 -12.84
N GLY A 581 1.53 10.60 -11.63
CA GLY A 581 1.66 11.99 -11.20
C GLY A 581 2.67 12.78 -12.05
N ARG A 582 3.82 12.16 -12.39
CA ARG A 582 4.82 12.76 -13.28
C ARG A 582 4.29 12.96 -14.69
N GLU A 583 3.59 11.96 -15.22
CA GLU A 583 2.98 12.02 -16.54
C GLU A 583 1.99 13.20 -16.67
N ILE A 584 1.12 13.38 -15.68
CA ILE A 584 0.14 14.47 -15.66
C ILE A 584 0.82 15.82 -15.46
N SER A 585 1.78 15.93 -14.53
CA SER A 585 2.53 17.16 -14.30
C SER A 585 3.20 17.63 -15.59
N GLN A 586 3.91 16.73 -16.28
CA GLN A 586 4.57 17.04 -17.55
C GLN A 586 3.58 17.49 -18.63
N SER A 587 2.42 16.83 -18.72
CA SER A 587 1.37 17.21 -19.66
C SER A 587 0.80 18.62 -19.41
N LEU A 588 0.56 18.98 -18.14
CA LEU A 588 0.05 20.30 -17.79
C LEU A 588 1.11 21.39 -17.99
N LEU A 589 2.37 21.10 -17.67
CA LEU A 589 3.51 21.96 -17.95
C LEU A 589 3.65 22.22 -19.47
N SER A 590 3.58 21.17 -20.30
CA SER A 590 3.64 21.34 -21.75
C SER A 590 2.46 22.15 -22.29
N TYR A 591 1.26 21.97 -21.73
CA TYR A 591 0.09 22.74 -22.13
C TYR A 591 0.24 24.23 -21.79
N GLN A 592 0.75 24.55 -20.59
CA GLN A 592 0.99 25.91 -20.14
C GLN A 592 1.90 26.71 -21.08
N HIS A 593 2.85 26.06 -21.73
CA HIS A 593 3.78 26.67 -22.68
C HIS A 593 3.29 26.63 -24.14
N SER A 594 2.11 26.06 -24.41
CA SER A 594 1.54 25.96 -25.76
C SER A 594 0.72 27.19 -26.15
N GLU A 595 0.54 27.42 -27.45
CA GLU A 595 -0.33 28.49 -27.97
C GLU A 595 -1.82 28.31 -27.60
N HIS A 596 -2.22 27.11 -27.15
CA HIS A 596 -3.59 26.81 -26.73
C HIS A 596 -3.90 27.25 -25.29
N ALA A 597 -2.88 27.60 -24.49
CA ALA A 597 -3.08 28.08 -23.12
C ALA A 597 -3.83 29.41 -23.11
N LYS A 598 -4.95 29.48 -22.37
CA LYS A 598 -5.76 30.69 -22.33
C LYS A 598 -5.13 31.74 -21.41
N PRO A 599 -5.01 33.01 -21.85
CA PRO A 599 -4.52 34.09 -21.00
C PRO A 599 -5.39 34.23 -19.73
N GLY A 600 -4.73 34.38 -18.58
CA GLY A 600 -5.41 34.57 -17.28
C GLY A 600 -5.67 33.31 -16.47
N TYR A 601 -5.49 32.11 -17.05
CA TYR A 601 -5.59 30.84 -16.34
C TYR A 601 -4.20 30.30 -15.98
N LYS A 602 -4.12 29.59 -14.85
CA LYS A 602 -2.91 28.91 -14.41
C LYS A 602 -3.09 27.40 -14.46
N TYR A 603 -2.03 26.69 -14.85
CA TYR A 603 -2.00 25.23 -14.96
C TYR A 603 -0.87 24.59 -14.12
N SER A 604 -0.25 25.38 -13.25
CA SER A 604 0.86 24.93 -12.41
C SER A 604 0.40 23.81 -11.50
N ALA A 605 0.99 22.62 -11.67
CA ALA A 605 0.70 21.45 -10.88
C ALA A 605 1.98 20.87 -10.31
N VAL A 606 2.03 20.74 -8.99
CA VAL A 606 3.22 20.34 -8.26
C VAL A 606 3.00 18.93 -7.73
N SER A 607 3.84 18.00 -8.17
CA SER A 607 3.94 16.69 -7.57
C SER A 607 4.91 16.74 -6.38
N ALA A 608 4.72 15.86 -5.40
CA ALA A 608 5.69 15.71 -4.30
C ALA A 608 7.11 15.39 -4.81
N GLU A 609 7.25 14.79 -6.00
CA GLU A 609 8.54 14.42 -6.62
C GLU A 609 9.17 15.52 -7.48
N SER A 610 8.40 16.42 -8.07
CA SER A 610 8.93 17.57 -8.83
C SER A 610 9.65 18.57 -7.92
N LEU A 611 9.37 18.50 -6.61
CA LEU A 611 10.06 19.25 -5.57
C LEU A 611 11.32 18.55 -5.05
N TYR A 612 11.68 17.37 -5.57
CA TYR A 612 12.90 16.67 -5.14
C TYR A 612 14.13 17.50 -5.47
N LEU A 613 14.97 17.72 -4.46
CA LEU A 613 16.19 18.50 -4.59
C LEU A 613 17.12 17.93 -5.66
N GLY A 614 17.18 16.61 -5.83
CA GLY A 614 17.99 15.96 -6.88
C GLY A 614 17.52 16.22 -8.31
N LYS A 615 16.34 16.80 -8.51
CA LYS A 615 15.87 17.28 -9.82
C LYS A 615 16.16 18.76 -10.03
N SER A 616 16.59 19.47 -8.99
CA SER A 616 16.90 20.90 -9.08
C SER A 616 18.24 21.11 -9.79
N PRO A 617 18.28 21.88 -10.89
CA PRO A 617 19.54 22.16 -11.59
C PRO A 617 20.53 22.89 -10.67
N TRP A 618 20.05 23.72 -9.75
CA TRP A 618 20.88 24.45 -8.78
C TRP A 618 21.61 23.54 -7.82
N ILE A 619 20.93 22.49 -7.34
CA ILE A 619 21.54 21.51 -6.45
C ILE A 619 22.48 20.60 -7.24
N ASN A 620 22.11 20.22 -8.46
CA ASN A 620 22.99 19.40 -9.30
C ASN A 620 24.29 20.15 -9.67
N ILE A 621 24.27 21.48 -9.85
CA ILE A 621 25.52 22.28 -9.97
C ILE A 621 26.42 22.07 -8.74
N ILE A 622 25.86 22.15 -7.53
CA ILE A 622 26.63 21.96 -6.29
C ILE A 622 27.17 20.52 -6.21
N ILE A 623 26.34 19.53 -6.52
CA ILE A 623 26.71 18.10 -6.44
C ILE A 623 27.77 17.75 -7.48
N SER A 624 27.64 18.17 -8.73
CA SER A 624 28.65 17.96 -9.77
C SER A 624 29.95 18.70 -9.43
N ALA A 625 29.89 19.88 -8.81
CA ALA A 625 31.07 20.56 -8.29
C ALA A 625 31.75 19.79 -7.14
N LEU A 626 30.97 19.23 -6.21
CA LEU A 626 31.50 18.40 -5.13
C LEU A 626 32.16 17.12 -5.66
N LYS A 627 31.53 16.42 -6.62
CA LYS A 627 32.10 15.25 -7.29
C LYS A 627 33.43 15.57 -7.95
N TYR A 628 33.49 16.67 -8.70
CA TYR A 628 34.71 17.10 -9.37
C TYR A 628 35.81 17.53 -8.39
N LEU A 629 35.45 18.11 -7.24
CA LEU A 629 36.40 18.43 -6.17
C LEU A 629 36.94 17.18 -5.44
N GLU A 630 36.20 16.07 -5.46
CA GLU A 630 36.57 14.81 -4.81
C GLU A 630 37.41 13.93 -5.74
N ASP A 631 37.08 13.91 -7.03
CA ASP A 631 37.82 13.23 -8.09
C ASP A 631 38.00 14.17 -9.30
N GLU A 632 39.19 14.76 -9.43
CA GLU A 632 39.55 15.64 -10.55
C GLU A 632 39.59 14.89 -11.89
N ILE A 633 39.65 13.55 -11.87
CA ILE A 633 39.65 12.69 -13.07
C ILE A 633 38.22 12.40 -13.54
N ASP A 634 37.18 12.70 -12.76
CA ASP A 634 35.79 12.51 -13.16
C ASP A 634 35.36 13.53 -14.22
N ILE A 635 35.65 13.20 -15.48
CA ILE A 635 35.29 14.00 -16.66
C ILE A 635 33.76 14.17 -16.75
N LEU A 636 32.97 13.19 -16.29
CA LEU A 636 31.51 13.26 -16.35
C LEU A 636 30.99 14.34 -15.40
N ALA A 637 31.48 14.36 -14.15
CA ALA A 637 31.12 15.38 -13.17
C ALA A 637 31.51 16.79 -13.63
N LYS A 638 32.73 16.95 -14.18
CA LYS A 638 33.17 18.23 -14.76
C LYS A 638 32.28 18.67 -15.91
N THR A 639 31.93 17.74 -16.79
CA THR A 639 31.10 18.01 -17.98
C THR A 639 29.68 18.40 -17.60
N GLU A 640 29.07 17.67 -16.66
CA GLU A 640 27.76 17.98 -16.10
C GLU A 640 27.75 19.36 -15.44
N LEU A 641 28.77 19.67 -14.63
CA LEU A 641 28.91 20.98 -13.98
C LEU A 641 28.95 22.12 -15.00
N VAL A 642 29.80 21.99 -16.03
CA VAL A 642 29.93 23.00 -17.10
C VAL A 642 28.59 23.19 -17.82
N TYR A 643 27.94 22.10 -18.20
CA TYR A 643 26.65 22.13 -18.88
C TYR A 643 25.58 22.85 -18.06
N LEU A 644 25.41 22.44 -16.80
CA LEU A 644 24.39 23.00 -15.92
C LEU A 644 24.66 24.49 -15.63
N TYR A 645 25.91 24.87 -15.37
CA TYR A 645 26.27 26.26 -15.12
C TYR A 645 25.99 27.15 -16.35
N GLN A 646 26.39 26.75 -17.54
CA GLN A 646 26.21 27.56 -18.75
C GLN A 646 24.73 27.74 -19.14
N ILE A 647 23.91 26.70 -18.95
CA ILE A 647 22.48 26.78 -19.26
C ILE A 647 21.71 27.54 -18.20
N TYR A 648 21.84 27.14 -16.93
CA TYR A 648 20.93 27.62 -15.90
C TYR A 648 21.40 28.92 -15.25
N VAL A 649 22.70 29.15 -15.11
CA VAL A 649 23.22 30.39 -14.51
C VAL A 649 23.54 31.43 -15.59
N CYS A 650 24.28 31.05 -16.63
CA CYS A 650 24.65 31.97 -17.71
C CYS A 650 23.54 32.21 -18.75
N LYS A 651 22.43 31.44 -18.70
CA LYS A 651 21.26 31.55 -19.60
C LYS A 651 21.61 31.47 -21.10
N LYS A 652 22.61 30.67 -21.47
CA LYS A 652 22.99 30.46 -22.87
C LYS A 652 22.20 29.28 -23.44
N GLU A 653 20.93 29.49 -23.79
CA GLU A 653 20.04 28.46 -24.36
C GLU A 653 20.41 28.06 -25.80
N GLN A 654 21.20 28.88 -26.50
CA GLN A 654 21.68 28.60 -27.86
C GLN A 654 23.21 28.71 -27.89
N GLY A 655 23.91 27.58 -28.10
CA GLY A 655 25.35 27.59 -28.41
C GLY A 655 26.21 26.46 -27.86
N ILE A 656 25.70 25.58 -26.99
CA ILE A 656 26.48 24.39 -26.58
C ILE A 656 26.32 23.31 -27.65
N SER A 657 27.09 23.46 -28.73
CA SER A 657 27.24 22.45 -29.79
C SER A 657 27.61 21.09 -29.17
N HIS A 658 27.12 19.98 -29.73
CA HIS A 658 27.62 18.64 -29.39
C HIS A 658 29.15 18.52 -29.58
N GLU A 659 29.76 19.43 -30.35
CA GLU A 659 31.22 19.57 -30.50
C GLU A 659 31.94 20.01 -29.21
N LEU A 660 31.26 20.68 -28.27
CA LEU A 660 31.82 21.07 -26.96
C LEU A 660 32.14 19.83 -26.09
N PHE A 661 31.48 18.71 -26.40
CA PHE A 661 31.64 17.40 -25.76
C PHE A 661 32.44 16.40 -26.62
N GLN A 662 32.79 16.76 -27.86
CA GLN A 662 33.67 15.96 -28.70
C GLN A 662 35.13 16.36 -28.46
N GLN A 663 35.94 15.39 -28.02
CA GLN A 663 37.39 15.46 -27.79
C GLN A 663 37.83 16.46 -26.70
N ASN A 664 38.26 16.00 -25.52
CA ASN A 664 39.20 16.60 -24.53
C ASN A 664 39.40 18.15 -24.45
N ARG A 665 38.49 18.98 -24.95
CA ARG A 665 38.62 20.45 -25.03
C ARG A 665 38.19 21.14 -23.74
N VAL A 666 37.51 20.42 -22.85
CA VAL A 666 37.18 20.89 -21.49
C VAL A 666 38.46 21.09 -20.64
N GLU A 667 39.60 20.53 -21.04
CA GLU A 667 40.89 20.77 -20.37
C GLU A 667 41.47 22.17 -20.61
N ASN A 668 41.13 22.84 -21.72
CA ASN A 668 41.84 24.05 -22.17
C ASN A 668 41.03 25.36 -22.09
N ASP A 669 39.77 25.33 -21.64
CA ASP A 669 38.90 26.51 -21.67
C ASP A 669 38.58 27.03 -20.25
N HIS A 670 39.49 27.85 -19.71
CA HIS A 670 39.34 28.54 -18.42
C HIS A 670 38.11 29.48 -18.33
N ASN A 671 37.37 29.66 -19.44
CA ASN A 671 36.22 30.58 -19.54
C ASN A 671 34.85 29.91 -19.35
N LEU A 672 34.79 28.59 -19.12
CA LEU A 672 33.52 27.86 -19.03
C LEU A 672 32.99 27.67 -17.60
N LEU A 673 33.81 27.91 -16.57
CA LEU A 673 33.43 27.91 -15.15
C LEU A 673 33.80 29.27 -14.54
N PRO A 674 33.23 29.64 -13.37
CA PRO A 674 33.64 30.86 -12.67
C PRO A 674 35.15 30.87 -12.42
N THR A 675 35.81 31.99 -12.71
CA THR A 675 37.27 32.15 -12.48
C THR A 675 37.64 31.94 -11.01
N GLU A 676 36.76 32.37 -10.10
CA GLU A 676 36.89 32.17 -8.65
C GLU A 676 36.91 30.68 -8.27
N PHE A 677 36.06 29.85 -8.91
CA PHE A 677 36.05 28.39 -8.69
C PHE A 677 37.38 27.75 -9.04
N ILE A 678 37.94 28.13 -10.20
CA ILE A 678 39.21 27.59 -10.69
C ILE A 678 40.37 28.05 -9.77
N SER A 679 40.39 29.33 -9.39
CA SER A 679 41.46 29.87 -8.53
C SER A 679 41.45 29.28 -7.12
N GLU A 680 40.27 28.93 -6.60
CA GLU A 680 40.12 28.42 -5.23
C GLU A 680 39.97 26.90 -5.15
N PHE A 681 40.12 26.17 -6.27
CA PHE A 681 39.83 24.73 -6.35
C PHE A 681 40.46 23.91 -5.21
N TYR A 682 41.78 24.04 -5.00
CA TYR A 682 42.51 23.36 -3.93
C TYR A 682 42.22 23.87 -2.51
N CYS A 683 41.67 25.07 -2.38
CA CYS A 683 41.22 25.59 -1.09
C CYS A 683 39.84 25.00 -0.73
N LEU A 684 38.95 24.88 -1.72
CA LEU A 684 37.61 24.30 -1.56
C LEU A 684 37.69 22.84 -1.11
N THR A 685 38.64 22.04 -1.60
CA THR A 685 38.83 20.63 -1.18
C THR A 685 39.22 20.47 0.29
N LYS A 686 39.76 21.51 0.92
CA LYS A 686 40.18 21.50 2.34
C LYS A 686 39.11 22.01 3.30
N LEU A 687 38.05 22.64 2.79
CA LEU A 687 36.97 23.15 3.64
C LEU A 687 36.08 22.03 4.16
N PRO A 688 35.53 22.15 5.38
CA PRO A 688 34.43 21.32 5.85
C PRO A 688 33.26 21.35 4.86
N LEU A 689 32.51 20.24 4.76
CA LEU A 689 31.46 20.05 3.74
C LEU A 689 30.45 21.21 3.71
N TYR A 690 29.95 21.63 4.88
CA TYR A 690 28.97 22.71 4.96
C TYR A 690 29.54 24.05 4.47
N GLU A 691 30.73 24.42 4.94
CA GLU A 691 31.41 25.66 4.52
C GLU A 691 31.72 25.64 3.02
N ARG A 692 32.16 24.49 2.50
CA ARG A 692 32.40 24.27 1.08
C ARG A 692 31.14 24.52 0.26
N ILE A 693 29.99 23.96 0.67
CA ILE A 693 28.70 24.15 -0.01
C ILE A 693 28.27 25.62 0.03
N VAL A 694 28.38 26.31 1.17
CA VAL A 694 28.08 27.74 1.28
C VAL A 694 28.95 28.56 0.32
N LYS A 695 30.24 28.23 0.21
CA LYS A 695 31.16 28.92 -0.70
C LYS A 695 30.83 28.64 -2.17
N LEU A 696 30.50 27.39 -2.52
CA LEU A 696 30.04 27.04 -3.88
C LEU A 696 28.77 27.79 -4.28
N VAL A 697 27.79 27.91 -3.38
CA VAL A 697 26.57 28.70 -3.62
C VAL A 697 26.89 30.15 -3.98
N SER A 698 27.87 30.75 -3.31
CA SER A 698 28.35 32.11 -3.59
C SER A 698 29.06 32.19 -4.94
N ILE A 699 30.04 31.32 -5.18
CA ILE A 699 30.86 31.31 -6.41
C ILE A 699 30.01 31.14 -7.66
N PHE A 700 29.03 30.23 -7.62
CA PHE A 700 28.12 29.96 -8.73
C PHE A 700 26.88 30.89 -8.75
N GLN A 701 26.81 31.88 -7.86
CA GLN A 701 25.74 32.88 -7.76
C GLN A 701 24.33 32.26 -7.68
N LEU A 702 24.21 31.16 -6.94
CA LEU A 702 22.99 30.37 -6.91
C LEU A 702 21.88 30.95 -6.02
N ASN A 703 22.05 32.11 -5.36
CA ASN A 703 21.05 32.68 -4.45
C ASN A 703 19.98 33.56 -5.15
N THR A 704 19.27 33.00 -6.14
CA THR A 704 18.15 33.66 -6.83
C THR A 704 16.82 33.41 -6.12
N THR A 705 15.77 34.17 -6.43
CA THR A 705 14.42 33.96 -5.89
C THR A 705 13.88 32.56 -6.14
N ALA A 706 14.19 31.96 -7.30
CA ALA A 706 13.73 30.62 -7.67
C ALA A 706 14.54 29.48 -7.01
N SER A 707 15.82 29.69 -6.72
CA SER A 707 16.73 28.65 -6.22
C SER A 707 16.91 28.65 -4.70
N LYS A 708 16.67 29.80 -4.05
CA LYS A 708 16.82 29.99 -2.60
C LYS A 708 16.12 28.93 -1.74
N PRO A 709 14.88 28.48 -2.03
CA PRO A 709 14.22 27.44 -1.24
C PRO A 709 14.95 26.09 -1.29
N PHE A 710 15.43 25.72 -2.49
CA PHE A 710 16.18 24.48 -2.72
C PHE A 710 17.49 24.50 -1.96
N ILE A 711 18.21 25.62 -2.00
CA ILE A 711 19.51 25.77 -1.35
C ILE A 711 19.37 25.72 0.17
N TYR A 712 18.40 26.41 0.76
CA TYR A 712 18.20 26.38 2.21
C TYR A 712 17.81 24.99 2.70
N THR A 713 16.88 24.34 2.00
CA THR A 713 16.50 22.95 2.33
C THR A 713 17.71 22.01 2.19
N PHE A 714 18.52 22.17 1.15
CA PHE A 714 19.74 21.38 0.96
C PHE A 714 20.77 21.60 2.08
N GLN A 715 20.97 22.85 2.50
CA GLN A 715 21.86 23.20 3.61
C GLN A 715 21.38 22.61 4.95
N ASP A 716 20.07 22.65 5.23
CA ASP A 716 19.49 22.02 6.42
C ASP A 716 19.68 20.50 6.42
N ILE A 717 19.55 19.87 5.26
CA ILE A 717 19.80 18.44 5.08
C ILE A 717 21.27 18.11 5.35
N VAL A 718 22.20 18.91 4.82
CA VAL A 718 23.64 18.73 5.05
C VAL A 718 23.96 18.86 6.53
N LEU A 719 23.40 19.87 7.23
CA LEU A 719 23.59 20.02 8.67
C LEU A 719 23.05 18.82 9.45
N THR A 720 21.85 18.36 9.10
CA THR A 720 21.23 17.18 9.73
C THR A 720 22.09 15.93 9.49
N TYR A 721 22.63 15.75 8.28
CA TYR A 721 23.53 14.65 7.94
C TYR A 721 24.82 14.70 8.77
N LEU A 722 25.44 15.88 8.89
CA LEU A 722 26.69 16.06 9.65
C LEU A 722 26.50 15.83 11.15
N GLN A 723 25.32 16.14 11.72
CA GLN A 723 25.00 15.83 13.11
C GLN A 723 24.94 14.32 13.37
N GLN A 724 24.49 13.54 12.39
CA GLN A 724 24.32 12.10 12.50
C GLN A 724 25.57 11.31 12.09
N ASN A 725 26.42 11.88 11.22
CA ASN A 725 27.59 11.21 10.63
C ASN A 725 28.87 12.05 10.78
N PRO A 726 29.33 12.34 12.01
CA PRO A 726 30.46 13.25 12.24
C PRO A 726 31.81 12.71 11.74
N ALA A 727 31.93 11.39 11.50
CA ALA A 727 33.20 10.73 11.21
C ALA A 727 33.54 10.57 9.71
N GLU A 728 32.59 10.73 8.77
CA GLU A 728 32.79 10.37 7.36
C GLU A 728 32.27 11.44 6.39
N HIS A 729 32.97 12.57 6.32
CA HIS A 729 32.70 13.64 5.34
C HIS A 729 32.71 13.13 3.88
N TYR A 730 33.44 12.04 3.60
CA TYR A 730 33.61 11.43 2.28
C TYR A 730 32.35 10.69 1.77
N ASN A 731 31.48 10.22 2.66
CA ASN A 731 30.33 9.40 2.26
C ASN A 731 29.06 10.21 1.95
N PHE A 732 29.12 11.55 2.00
CA PHE A 732 27.97 12.40 1.71
C PHE A 732 27.48 12.24 0.26
N LEU A 733 28.37 12.18 -0.74
CA LEU A 733 27.97 12.04 -2.15
C LEU A 733 27.26 10.73 -2.41
N LYS A 734 27.77 9.62 -1.84
CA LYS A 734 27.11 8.31 -1.91
C LYS A 734 25.74 8.34 -1.23
N TRP A 735 25.66 8.92 -0.03
CA TRP A 735 24.39 9.11 0.67
C TRP A 735 23.42 9.98 -0.14
N TRP A 736 23.91 11.02 -0.82
CA TRP A 736 23.11 11.89 -1.67
C TRP A 736 22.51 11.14 -2.86
N GLU A 737 23.30 10.34 -3.56
CA GLU A 737 22.86 9.54 -4.70
C GLU A 737 21.82 8.48 -4.31
N GLU A 738 21.97 7.86 -3.14
CA GLU A 738 21.07 6.81 -2.67
C GLU A 738 19.78 7.39 -2.04
N LYS A 739 19.91 8.48 -1.26
CA LYS A 739 18.87 9.00 -0.36
C LYS A 739 18.63 10.50 -0.50
N GLY A 740 19.68 11.32 -0.43
CA GLY A 740 19.57 12.78 -0.34
C GLY A 740 18.80 13.41 -1.50
N ASN A 741 18.99 12.88 -2.71
CA ASN A 741 18.35 13.37 -3.93
C ASN A 741 16.81 13.26 -3.94
N LYS A 742 16.22 12.41 -3.10
CA LYS A 742 14.77 12.19 -2.95
C LYS A 742 14.12 13.11 -1.91
N HIS A 743 14.88 13.95 -1.22
CA HIS A 743 14.28 14.93 -0.31
C HIS A 743 13.50 15.97 -1.11
N ALA A 744 12.21 16.11 -0.81
CA ALA A 744 11.37 17.16 -1.36
C ALA A 744 11.58 18.49 -0.62
N LEU A 745 11.38 19.61 -1.32
CA LEU A 745 11.14 20.88 -0.65
C LEU A 745 10.01 20.74 0.37
N PRO A 746 10.14 21.34 1.57
CA PRO A 746 9.00 21.55 2.44
C PRO A 746 7.92 22.31 1.67
N HIS A 747 6.66 22.01 1.92
CA HIS A 747 5.56 22.72 1.27
C HIS A 747 5.68 24.21 1.61
N MET A 748 6.01 25.02 0.62
CA MET A 748 6.16 26.47 0.79
C MET A 748 4.76 27.04 0.91
N GLU A 749 4.36 27.45 2.12
CA GLU A 749 3.13 28.19 2.35
C GLU A 749 3.14 29.45 1.48
N GLY A 750 2.44 29.43 0.34
CA GLY A 750 2.31 30.60 -0.56
C GLY A 750 2.39 30.33 -2.07
N GLU A 751 2.81 29.16 -2.54
CA GLU A 751 2.76 28.87 -4.00
C GLU A 751 1.34 28.48 -4.45
N GLU A 752 0.77 29.22 -5.40
CA GLU A 752 -0.50 28.87 -6.05
C GLU A 752 -0.27 27.75 -7.08
N ALA A 753 -0.32 26.49 -6.64
CA ALA A 753 -0.21 25.32 -7.50
C ALA A 753 -1.19 24.21 -7.09
N ILE A 754 -1.54 23.37 -8.06
CA ILE A 754 -2.40 22.20 -7.87
C ILE A 754 -1.54 21.07 -7.28
N PRO A 755 -1.81 20.58 -6.05
CA PRO A 755 -1.12 19.41 -5.54
C PRO A 755 -1.50 18.13 -6.30
N ILE A 756 -0.49 17.47 -6.87
CA ILE A 756 -0.57 16.09 -7.38
C ILE A 756 -0.01 15.15 -6.33
N MET A 757 -0.84 14.24 -5.82
CA MET A 757 -0.45 13.30 -4.77
C MET A 757 -1.03 11.92 -4.97
N THR A 758 -0.38 10.93 -4.37
CA THR A 758 -0.91 9.57 -4.36
C THR A 758 -2.10 9.45 -3.41
N ILE A 759 -3.00 8.52 -3.67
CA ILE A 759 -4.16 8.24 -2.80
C ILE A 759 -3.75 7.98 -1.34
N HIS A 760 -2.60 7.32 -1.13
CA HIS A 760 -2.06 7.06 0.23
C HIS A 760 -1.69 8.35 0.95
N GLN A 761 -1.06 9.30 0.25
CA GLN A 761 -0.69 10.61 0.79
C GLN A 761 -1.91 11.49 1.07
N ALA A 762 -3.00 11.31 0.31
CA ALA A 762 -4.24 12.05 0.47
C ALA A 762 -5.08 11.61 1.69
N LYS A 763 -4.80 10.43 2.27
CA LYS A 763 -5.51 9.96 3.45
C LYS A 763 -5.35 10.95 4.61
N GLY A 764 -6.48 11.27 5.26
CA GLY A 764 -6.54 12.28 6.32
C GLY A 764 -6.74 13.71 5.81
N LEU A 765 -6.46 13.99 4.53
CA LEU A 765 -6.66 15.30 3.92
C LEU A 765 -8.06 15.48 3.36
N GLN A 766 -8.38 16.72 2.99
CA GLN A 766 -9.61 17.11 2.32
C GLN A 766 -9.33 18.28 1.37
N PHE A 767 -10.09 18.34 0.28
CA PHE A 767 -9.96 19.37 -0.76
C PHE A 767 -11.34 19.76 -1.26
N LYS A 768 -11.54 21.04 -1.62
CA LYS A 768 -12.83 21.48 -2.19
C LYS A 768 -13.14 20.75 -3.48
N VAL A 769 -12.12 20.58 -4.33
CA VAL A 769 -12.23 19.88 -5.61
C VAL A 769 -11.25 18.71 -5.63
N VAL A 770 -11.75 17.53 -5.97
CA VAL A 770 -10.93 16.34 -6.20
C VAL A 770 -11.14 15.84 -7.61
N ILE A 771 -10.02 15.68 -8.33
CA ILE A 771 -9.98 15.10 -9.66
C ILE A 771 -9.21 13.78 -9.58
N VAL A 772 -9.85 12.70 -10.02
CA VAL A 772 -9.27 11.35 -10.12
C VAL A 772 -9.06 11.04 -11.60
N PRO A 773 -7.91 11.40 -12.18
CA PRO A 773 -7.66 11.27 -13.61
C PRO A 773 -7.63 9.80 -14.05
N PHE A 774 -7.06 8.88 -13.28
CA PHE A 774 -6.93 7.47 -13.71
C PHE A 774 -7.55 6.49 -12.71
N CYS A 775 -8.88 6.39 -12.70
CA CYS A 775 -9.64 5.53 -11.77
C CYS A 775 -9.78 4.07 -12.24
N ALA A 776 -8.68 3.41 -12.59
CA ALA A 776 -8.69 2.07 -13.21
C ALA A 776 -7.53 1.17 -12.73
N TRP A 777 -7.48 0.84 -11.43
CA TRP A 777 -6.50 -0.12 -10.91
C TRP A 777 -7.12 -1.51 -10.72
N ASN A 778 -6.28 -2.54 -10.74
CA ASN A 778 -6.71 -3.93 -10.54
C ASN A 778 -7.29 -4.13 -9.14
N LEU A 779 -8.30 -4.99 -9.02
CA LEU A 779 -8.86 -5.44 -7.75
C LEU A 779 -8.02 -6.55 -7.10
N ASP A 780 -7.31 -7.36 -7.89
CA ASP A 780 -6.36 -8.36 -7.43
C ASP A 780 -4.89 -7.91 -7.60
N HIS A 781 -3.96 -8.69 -7.07
CA HIS A 781 -2.53 -8.56 -7.27
C HIS A 781 -2.14 -8.55 -8.75
N ASN A 782 -1.08 -7.81 -9.05
CA ASN A 782 -0.50 -7.80 -10.37
C ASN A 782 0.32 -9.09 -10.62
N THR A 783 -0.03 -9.83 -11.68
CA THR A 783 0.63 -11.08 -12.10
C THR A 783 2.13 -10.93 -12.35
N TYR A 784 2.62 -9.73 -12.67
CA TYR A 784 4.05 -9.48 -12.90
C TYR A 784 4.89 -9.47 -11.62
N LYS A 785 4.28 -9.09 -10.48
CA LYS A 785 4.92 -8.99 -9.15
C LYS A 785 4.00 -9.59 -8.08
N PRO A 786 3.76 -10.90 -8.11
CA PRO A 786 2.94 -11.55 -7.09
C PRO A 786 3.65 -11.47 -5.74
N PRO A 787 2.94 -11.15 -4.65
CA PRO A 787 3.52 -11.19 -3.32
C PRO A 787 3.83 -12.62 -2.89
N ILE A 788 4.63 -12.70 -1.83
CA ILE A 788 4.84 -13.95 -1.10
C ILE A 788 3.74 -14.02 -0.03
N ILE A 789 3.09 -15.18 0.05
CA ILE A 789 2.16 -15.51 1.13
C ILE A 789 2.77 -16.62 1.98
N TRP A 790 2.59 -16.51 3.30
CA TRP A 790 3.10 -17.47 4.27
C TRP A 790 1.98 -18.46 4.60
N CYS A 791 2.12 -19.69 4.11
CA CYS A 791 1.07 -20.68 4.13
C CYS A 791 1.30 -21.73 5.21
N SER A 792 0.29 -21.98 6.04
CA SER A 792 0.30 -23.01 7.09
C SER A 792 -0.72 -24.11 6.78
N THR A 793 -0.42 -25.35 7.17
CA THR A 793 -1.34 -26.48 7.03
C THR A 793 -1.01 -27.60 8.02
N ASP A 794 -2.04 -28.32 8.45
CA ASP A 794 -1.90 -29.51 9.30
C ASP A 794 -1.69 -30.80 8.49
N LYS A 795 -1.77 -30.73 7.15
CA LYS A 795 -1.65 -31.91 6.27
C LYS A 795 -0.19 -32.31 6.05
N ALA A 796 0.14 -33.55 6.38
CA ALA A 796 1.44 -34.15 6.02
C ALA A 796 1.58 -34.32 4.49
N PRO A 797 2.81 -34.24 3.92
CA PRO A 797 4.08 -33.93 4.60
C PRO A 797 4.28 -32.42 4.86
N PHE A 798 3.38 -31.56 4.39
CA PHE A 798 3.55 -30.10 4.42
C PHE A 798 3.56 -29.48 5.83
N SER A 799 2.91 -30.12 6.80
CA SER A 799 2.96 -29.76 8.23
C SER A 799 4.33 -29.93 8.89
N THR A 800 5.32 -30.50 8.19
CA THR A 800 6.72 -30.59 8.65
C THR A 800 7.30 -29.22 9.02
N PHE A 801 6.89 -28.19 8.29
CA PHE A 801 7.23 -26.80 8.54
C PHE A 801 5.95 -26.04 8.95
N PRO A 802 6.00 -25.23 10.04
CA PRO A 802 4.82 -24.48 10.50
C PRO A 802 4.26 -23.52 9.47
N SER A 803 5.13 -22.96 8.62
CA SER A 803 4.76 -22.08 7.54
C SER A 803 5.76 -22.17 6.39
N LEU A 804 5.25 -22.19 5.16
CA LEU A 804 6.04 -22.18 3.93
C LEU A 804 5.73 -20.93 3.10
N PRO A 805 6.75 -20.20 2.61
CA PRO A 805 6.53 -19.09 1.71
C PRO A 805 6.15 -19.65 0.33
N LEU A 806 5.10 -19.09 -0.29
CA LEU A 806 4.68 -19.41 -1.65
C LEU A 806 4.35 -18.11 -2.40
N ARG A 807 4.51 -18.10 -3.72
CA ARG A 807 4.04 -16.96 -4.53
C ARG A 807 2.54 -17.04 -4.72
N TYR A 808 1.87 -15.92 -4.50
CA TYR A 808 0.46 -15.80 -4.83
C TYR A 808 0.22 -15.98 -6.34
N HIS A 809 -0.54 -16.99 -6.71
CA HIS A 809 -1.03 -17.20 -8.07
C HIS A 809 -2.33 -18.01 -8.03
N LYS A 810 -3.10 -17.96 -9.13
CA LYS A 810 -4.39 -18.67 -9.23
C LYS A 810 -4.28 -20.18 -8.98
N GLY A 811 -3.17 -20.81 -9.35
CA GLY A 811 -2.96 -22.25 -9.14
C GLY A 811 -2.98 -22.70 -7.68
N LEU A 812 -2.84 -21.78 -6.70
CA LEU A 812 -2.91 -22.13 -5.28
C LEU A 812 -4.32 -22.57 -4.84
N GLN A 813 -5.36 -22.18 -5.59
CA GLN A 813 -6.72 -22.64 -5.33
C GLN A 813 -6.86 -24.17 -5.43
N GLU A 814 -5.98 -24.83 -6.20
CA GLU A 814 -5.97 -26.28 -6.40
C GLU A 814 -5.06 -27.01 -5.38
N THR A 815 -4.56 -26.32 -4.35
CA THR A 815 -3.59 -26.86 -3.37
C THR A 815 -4.21 -27.02 -1.99
N VAL A 816 -3.48 -27.63 -1.05
CA VAL A 816 -3.88 -27.64 0.37
C VAL A 816 -3.92 -26.24 0.99
N TYR A 817 -3.34 -25.25 0.31
CA TYR A 817 -3.30 -23.84 0.71
C TYR A 817 -4.38 -23.00 0.01
N ALA A 818 -5.43 -23.62 -0.53
CA ALA A 818 -6.55 -22.92 -1.16
C ALA A 818 -7.15 -21.85 -0.24
N GLN A 819 -7.29 -22.14 1.06
CA GLN A 819 -7.76 -21.17 2.05
C GLN A 819 -6.90 -19.89 2.05
N ALA A 820 -5.57 -20.02 2.14
CA ALA A 820 -4.65 -18.89 2.14
C ALA A 820 -4.72 -18.06 0.84
N TYR A 821 -4.96 -18.72 -0.30
CA TYR A 821 -5.19 -18.04 -1.58
C TYR A 821 -6.44 -17.16 -1.55
N TYR A 822 -7.58 -17.72 -1.14
CA TYR A 822 -8.85 -16.97 -1.09
C TYR A 822 -8.82 -15.88 -0.02
N GLU A 823 -8.22 -16.15 1.13
CA GLU A 823 -8.01 -15.14 2.19
C GLU A 823 -7.22 -13.94 1.66
N GLU A 824 -6.05 -14.16 1.05
CA GLU A 824 -5.26 -13.06 0.47
C GLU A 824 -6.05 -12.33 -0.61
N ARG A 825 -6.71 -13.06 -1.52
CA ARG A 825 -7.53 -12.48 -2.58
C ARG A 825 -8.62 -11.56 -2.02
N MET A 826 -9.36 -12.01 -1.01
CA MET A 826 -10.40 -11.20 -0.36
C MET A 826 -9.82 -9.97 0.34
N GLN A 827 -8.68 -10.08 1.01
CA GLN A 827 -8.00 -8.95 1.66
C GLN A 827 -7.57 -7.89 0.63
N VAL A 828 -7.04 -8.31 -0.52
CA VAL A 828 -6.58 -7.40 -1.59
C VAL A 828 -7.76 -6.70 -2.26
N TYR A 829 -8.86 -7.41 -2.47
CA TYR A 829 -10.10 -6.84 -2.96
C TYR A 829 -10.61 -5.74 -2.01
N LEU A 830 -10.60 -6.02 -0.70
CA LEU A 830 -10.97 -5.03 0.32
C LEU A 830 -9.99 -3.84 0.34
N ASP A 831 -8.68 -4.06 0.27
CA ASP A 831 -7.68 -2.97 0.24
C ASP A 831 -7.92 -2.04 -0.96
N HIS A 832 -8.14 -2.59 -2.14
CA HIS A 832 -8.37 -1.80 -3.35
C HIS A 832 -9.73 -1.11 -3.34
N PHE A 833 -10.73 -1.70 -2.68
CA PHE A 833 -12.03 -1.07 -2.45
C PHE A 833 -11.95 0.06 -1.39
N ASN A 834 -11.16 -0.12 -0.33
CA ASN A 834 -10.84 0.91 0.66
C ASN A 834 -10.05 2.06 0.03
N LEU A 835 -9.11 1.78 -0.87
CA LEU A 835 -8.41 2.81 -1.65
C LEU A 835 -9.39 3.64 -2.47
N LEU A 836 -10.38 3.01 -3.11
CA LEU A 836 -11.45 3.72 -3.81
C LEU A 836 -12.29 4.55 -2.83
N TYR A 837 -12.63 4.01 -1.66
CA TYR A 837 -13.33 4.74 -0.59
C TYR A 837 -12.57 5.98 -0.12
N VAL A 838 -11.27 5.84 0.16
CA VAL A 838 -10.42 6.98 0.53
C VAL A 838 -10.44 8.03 -0.58
N THR A 839 -10.27 7.60 -1.84
CA THR A 839 -10.23 8.48 -3.02
C THR A 839 -11.50 9.32 -3.16
N LEU A 840 -12.69 8.68 -3.17
CA LEU A 840 -13.96 9.36 -3.46
C LEU A 840 -14.49 10.19 -2.27
N THR A 841 -13.95 9.97 -1.07
CA THR A 841 -14.36 10.69 0.16
C THR A 841 -13.46 11.88 0.51
N ARG A 842 -12.48 12.22 -0.34
CA ARG A 842 -11.61 13.40 -0.14
C ARG A 842 -12.27 14.72 -0.56
N ALA A 843 -13.28 14.66 -1.44
CA ALA A 843 -13.94 15.84 -1.99
C ALA A 843 -14.90 16.49 -0.98
N GLU A 844 -14.83 17.82 -0.86
CA GLU A 844 -15.82 18.60 -0.11
C GLU A 844 -16.97 19.08 -1.00
N GLU A 845 -16.67 19.66 -2.17
CA GLU A 845 -17.65 20.37 -3.01
C GLU A 845 -17.81 19.79 -4.43
N ARG A 846 -16.70 19.40 -5.07
CA ARG A 846 -16.68 18.86 -6.44
C ARG A 846 -15.85 17.58 -6.54
N LEU A 847 -16.39 16.55 -7.18
CA LEU A 847 -15.72 15.28 -7.42
C LEU A 847 -15.76 14.92 -8.92
N TYR A 848 -14.60 14.82 -9.55
CA TYR A 848 -14.45 14.37 -10.94
C TYR A 848 -13.71 13.04 -11.01
N ILE A 849 -14.31 12.06 -11.67
CA ILE A 849 -13.76 10.70 -11.80
C ILE A 849 -13.63 10.39 -13.29
N PHE A 850 -12.44 10.02 -13.72
CA PHE A 850 -12.17 9.59 -15.09
C PHE A 850 -11.70 8.13 -15.09
N SER A 851 -12.31 7.31 -15.94
CA SER A 851 -12.06 5.88 -16.00
C SER A 851 -12.15 5.37 -17.44
N GLN A 852 -11.53 4.22 -17.71
CA GLN A 852 -11.76 3.47 -18.94
C GLN A 852 -13.17 2.87 -18.92
N GLN A 853 -13.82 2.81 -20.08
CA GLN A 853 -15.03 2.03 -20.27
C GLN A 853 -14.69 0.53 -20.30
N PRO A 854 -15.25 -0.29 -19.40
CA PRO A 854 -14.87 -1.69 -19.28
C PRO A 854 -15.43 -2.58 -20.40
N GLY A 855 -14.73 -3.69 -20.67
CA GLY A 855 -15.19 -4.75 -21.57
C GLY A 855 -16.37 -5.56 -20.99
N LYS A 856 -17.15 -6.23 -21.85
CA LYS A 856 -18.31 -7.02 -21.41
C LYS A 856 -17.89 -8.13 -20.42
N ASN A 857 -18.57 -8.19 -19.27
CA ASN A 857 -18.56 -9.29 -18.28
C ASN A 857 -17.30 -9.55 -17.42
N LYS A 858 -16.33 -8.63 -17.29
CA LYS A 858 -15.21 -8.76 -16.29
C LYS A 858 -15.32 -7.82 -15.07
N LEU A 859 -14.85 -8.27 -13.88
CA LEU A 859 -14.77 -7.48 -12.64
C LEU A 859 -13.32 -7.56 -12.10
N ASP A 860 -12.38 -7.13 -12.92
CA ASP A 860 -10.94 -7.27 -12.63
C ASP A 860 -10.36 -5.95 -12.08
N THR A 861 -11.04 -4.83 -12.32
CA THR A 861 -10.56 -3.48 -12.01
C THR A 861 -11.60 -2.63 -11.27
N THR A 862 -11.15 -1.53 -10.65
CA THR A 862 -12.06 -0.52 -10.10
C THR A 862 -12.91 0.16 -11.15
N ALA A 863 -12.43 0.25 -12.39
CA ALA A 863 -13.21 0.75 -13.53
C ALA A 863 -14.42 -0.15 -13.78
N ASP A 864 -14.23 -1.47 -13.78
CA ASP A 864 -15.31 -2.45 -13.91
C ASP A 864 -16.34 -2.30 -12.78
N LEU A 865 -15.87 -2.22 -11.53
CA LEU A 865 -16.72 -2.08 -10.35
C LEU A 865 -17.51 -0.77 -10.38
N LEU A 866 -16.83 0.34 -10.69
CA LEU A 866 -17.43 1.67 -10.78
C LEU A 866 -18.53 1.68 -11.85
N TYR A 867 -18.18 1.31 -13.08
CA TYR A 867 -19.11 1.31 -14.21
C TYR A 867 -20.29 0.37 -13.98
N ARG A 868 -20.07 -0.89 -13.57
CA ARG A 868 -21.15 -1.86 -13.33
C ARG A 868 -22.14 -1.43 -12.26
N THR A 869 -21.66 -0.71 -11.25
CA THR A 869 -22.49 -0.26 -10.13
C THR A 869 -23.39 0.90 -10.54
N ILE A 870 -22.87 1.87 -11.30
CA ILE A 870 -23.63 3.09 -11.65
C ILE A 870 -24.35 3.02 -13.01
N SER A 871 -23.95 2.14 -13.93
CA SER A 871 -24.60 1.98 -15.25
C SER A 871 -25.80 1.04 -15.23
N ARG A 872 -26.02 0.30 -14.14
CA ARG A 872 -27.14 -0.63 -13.97
C ARG A 872 -28.12 -0.08 -12.93
N PRO A 873 -29.43 -0.38 -13.08
CA PRO A 873 -30.39 -0.01 -12.05
C PRO A 873 -29.97 -0.62 -10.71
N PRO A 874 -30.14 0.12 -9.60
CA PRO A 874 -29.78 -0.39 -8.28
C PRO A 874 -30.49 -1.72 -8.01
N LEU A 875 -29.76 -2.68 -7.43
CA LEU A 875 -30.37 -3.89 -6.87
C LEU A 875 -31.49 -3.46 -5.92
N LYS A 876 -32.65 -4.13 -5.94
CA LYS A 876 -33.73 -3.84 -4.98
C LYS A 876 -33.15 -3.91 -3.56
N PHE A 877 -33.17 -2.78 -2.84
CA PHE A 877 -32.80 -2.71 -1.43
C PHE A 877 -33.86 -3.50 -0.65
N ASN A 878 -33.60 -4.79 -0.40
CA ASN A 878 -34.59 -5.76 0.08
C ASN A 878 -34.35 -6.14 1.55
N ASP A 879 -34.02 -5.16 2.40
CA ASP A 879 -33.89 -5.36 3.85
C ASP A 879 -34.70 -4.30 4.61
N ASN A 880 -35.38 -4.70 5.69
CA ASN A 880 -36.09 -3.80 6.61
C ASN A 880 -35.19 -2.70 7.20
N GLU A 881 -33.85 -2.83 7.11
CA GLU A 881 -32.86 -1.86 7.58
C GLU A 881 -32.62 -0.66 6.64
N ASP A 882 -32.96 -0.79 5.36
CA ASP A 882 -32.66 0.24 4.33
C ASP A 882 -33.88 1.13 4.00
N SER A 883 -35.08 0.84 4.54
CA SER A 883 -36.33 1.51 4.18
C SER A 883 -36.37 3.02 4.48
N ASN A 884 -35.56 3.47 5.44
CA ASN A 884 -35.47 4.88 5.87
C ASN A 884 -34.24 5.62 5.31
N LYS A 885 -33.45 4.99 4.42
CA LYS A 885 -32.24 5.57 3.83
C LYS A 885 -32.53 6.15 2.44
N TYR A 886 -31.89 7.26 2.11
CA TYR A 886 -32.01 7.89 0.79
C TYR A 886 -30.88 7.44 -0.13
N PHE A 887 -31.25 6.81 -1.24
CA PHE A 887 -30.33 6.35 -2.28
C PHE A 887 -30.67 6.99 -3.62
N LEU A 888 -29.65 7.32 -4.40
CA LEU A 888 -29.81 7.87 -5.74
C LEU A 888 -30.32 6.78 -6.70
N LYS A 889 -31.17 7.18 -7.64
CA LYS A 889 -31.53 6.34 -8.80
C LYS A 889 -30.61 6.70 -9.95
N TRP A 890 -29.63 5.84 -10.25
CA TRP A 890 -28.59 6.13 -11.24
C TRP A 890 -29.14 6.53 -12.62
N GLU A 891 -30.25 5.91 -13.02
CA GLU A 891 -30.98 6.19 -14.27
C GLU A 891 -31.38 7.66 -14.46
N HIS A 892 -31.57 8.43 -13.38
CA HIS A 892 -31.89 9.87 -13.47
C HIS A 892 -30.67 10.75 -13.76
N TYR A 893 -29.47 10.24 -13.50
CA TYR A 893 -28.21 11.00 -13.55
C TYR A 893 -27.27 10.49 -14.65
N TRP A 894 -27.60 9.36 -15.25
CA TRP A 894 -26.80 8.70 -16.29
C TRP A 894 -27.11 9.26 -17.67
N GLN A 895 -26.07 9.69 -18.38
CA GLN A 895 -26.13 10.23 -19.74
C GLN A 895 -25.58 9.18 -20.72
N ASN A 896 -26.48 8.52 -21.46
CA ASN A 896 -26.12 7.41 -22.36
C ASN A 896 -25.17 7.83 -23.49
N ASP A 897 -25.41 9.01 -24.08
CA ASP A 897 -24.68 9.49 -25.28
C ASP A 897 -23.20 9.73 -25.00
N ASN A 898 -22.87 10.15 -23.77
CA ASN A 898 -21.52 10.51 -23.36
C ASN A 898 -20.89 9.50 -22.39
N GLN A 899 -21.58 8.39 -22.08
CA GLN A 899 -21.17 7.41 -21.06
C GLN A 899 -20.71 8.09 -19.76
N LYS A 900 -21.55 9.00 -19.25
CA LYS A 900 -21.21 9.90 -18.16
C LYS A 900 -22.31 9.90 -17.08
N LEU A 901 -21.91 9.93 -15.82
CA LEU A 901 -22.81 10.20 -14.69
C LEU A 901 -22.60 11.64 -14.22
N VAL A 902 -23.68 12.41 -14.07
CA VAL A 902 -23.63 13.80 -13.57
C VAL A 902 -24.66 14.00 -12.48
N ILE A 903 -24.23 14.44 -11.29
CA ILE A 903 -25.09 14.73 -10.14
C ILE A 903 -24.87 16.17 -9.68
N GLY A 904 -25.96 16.93 -9.59
CA GLY A 904 -25.94 18.36 -9.23
C GLY A 904 -25.60 19.25 -10.42
N ASN A 905 -25.66 20.57 -10.20
CA ASN A 905 -25.24 21.58 -11.16
C ASN A 905 -24.08 22.37 -10.54
N PRO A 906 -23.02 22.71 -11.30
CA PRO A 906 -21.96 23.56 -10.81
C PRO A 906 -22.51 24.96 -10.52
N ILE A 907 -22.47 25.39 -9.26
CA ILE A 907 -22.75 26.76 -8.85
C ILE A 907 -21.40 27.47 -8.66
N ALA A 908 -21.25 28.66 -9.23
CA ALA A 908 -20.02 29.44 -9.10
C ALA A 908 -19.80 29.86 -7.64
N SER A 909 -18.60 29.62 -7.09
CA SER A 909 -18.26 29.92 -5.68
C SER A 909 -18.38 31.42 -5.35
N ASN A 910 -18.21 32.31 -6.34
CA ASN A 910 -18.36 33.76 -6.18
C ASN A 910 -19.80 34.25 -5.90
N GLN A 911 -20.81 33.37 -5.95
CA GLN A 911 -22.19 33.72 -5.58
C GLN A 911 -22.51 33.43 -4.09
N GLN A 912 -21.53 32.98 -3.29
CA GLN A 912 -21.72 32.61 -1.87
C GLN A 912 -21.16 33.61 -0.85
N GLN A 913 -20.69 34.79 -1.28
CA GLN A 913 -20.29 35.86 -0.36
C GLN A 913 -21.42 36.85 -0.11
#